data_AF-A0A9E2G202-F1
#
_entry.id   AF-A0A9E2G202-F1
#
_cell.length_a   1.000
_cell.length_b   1.000
_cell.length_c   1.000
_cell.angle_alpha   90.00
_cell.angle_beta   90.00
_cell.angle_gamma   90.00
#
_symmetry.space_group_name_H-M   'P 1'
#
loop_
_entity.id
_entity.type
_entity.pdbx_description
1 polymer ?
#
loop_
_entity_poly.entity_id
_entity_poly.type
_entity_poly.pdbx_seq_one_letter_code
_entity_poly.pdbx_strand_id
1 'polypeptide(L)'
;MRRSLLPLVLIVSLFWLTGCPSKNPTPTLTYPVAKMTRTNTVQINFLTFSQGKTDGNIHPTTIQISPNSDRTLNVGIAQDLSGGLGGQWQAAVWIAAFQAAQAVGRDLSEYAIMVRGQGYIDGPSAGALFTAGIMAAMTGVPVRSDVTMTGTVNPDGTVGPVGGIPNKFRAAVKAGKKILGYPVGQRYSTDLASQKVVDLQEFAKENGVQAVEMYTIFDSYKLLTGMDVPRPEPLAAADMVMPEPTMKFLKERSQKWSERYESFSKRFYDEKLQDLYDSAKKLEVARLYFQTASDLIKGGNFPTAYDYAQRAGGNAFTAYAYGRFVALVMQQRFRDLLNEVSSMFTPVGTSLDQMFEISKKFKPKTVGELNSFISALEQSVSALGYTQDAAKSADAARNLMDNAMALMAKNVPINQIKTEIINQLLNSSLRYGIALLKLEKAKDFMELKDGNNVQLTINPERLEEVAKTYIAVAQANLNYIDQIFIPDFARSAQTDEDSIRSRLMRNNNHYLVAITSLRFPQTIMKEKWGEKAPETFFAQIAGSMGSYYSSSMFLMHHYSLGVRKEEGGVESVKMEKALVNMLEHAEKNVRIYAAMVQKTLGTVPVPARFFYSVGMTMKSGDTALKVKALEMFWRASMQCQLTLQLAKK
;
A
#
# COMPACT_ATOMS: atom_id res chain seq x y z
N MET A 1 73.59 5.89 -10.51
CA MET A 1 72.56 6.83 -10.00
C MET A 1 71.69 7.30 -11.16
N ARG A 2 70.33 7.11 -11.10
CA ARG A 2 69.20 7.84 -11.76
C ARG A 2 69.27 8.15 -13.29
N ARG A 3 68.22 8.26 -14.13
CA ARG A 3 66.75 8.02 -14.16
C ARG A 3 66.27 8.32 -15.63
N SER A 4 65.36 7.48 -16.15
CA SER A 4 64.12 7.79 -16.94
C SER A 4 64.06 8.51 -18.31
N LEU A 5 63.28 7.94 -19.27
CA LEU A 5 62.02 8.44 -19.93
C LEU A 5 61.82 7.92 -21.39
N LEU A 6 60.55 7.68 -21.75
CA LEU A 6 59.95 7.26 -23.04
C LEU A 6 59.41 8.49 -23.82
N PRO A 7 59.13 8.44 -25.16
CA PRO A 7 57.77 8.09 -25.65
C PRO A 7 57.59 7.55 -27.11
N LEU A 8 56.36 7.08 -27.39
CA LEU A 8 55.50 7.06 -28.62
C LEU A 8 55.98 6.52 -30.00
N VAL A 9 55.17 5.61 -30.59
CA VAL A 9 55.02 5.41 -32.05
C VAL A 9 53.54 5.10 -32.41
N LEU A 10 53.13 5.60 -33.58
CA LEU A 10 51.80 5.64 -34.20
C LEU A 10 51.89 4.89 -35.55
N ILE A 11 51.01 3.92 -35.86
CA ILE A 11 50.63 3.52 -37.25
C ILE A 11 49.18 3.03 -37.27
N VAL A 12 48.43 3.47 -38.30
CA VAL A 12 47.05 3.14 -38.64
C VAL A 12 47.02 2.16 -39.83
N SER A 13 46.18 1.12 -39.79
CA SER A 13 45.53 0.53 -40.97
C SER A 13 44.33 -0.36 -40.60
N LEU A 14 43.27 -0.27 -41.41
CA LEU A 14 41.95 -0.89 -41.30
C LEU A 14 41.96 -2.43 -41.17
N PHE A 15 41.05 -2.97 -40.35
CA PHE A 15 40.39 -4.26 -40.62
C PHE A 15 38.93 -4.22 -40.14
N TRP A 16 38.03 -4.68 -41.02
CA TRP A 16 36.65 -5.06 -40.70
C TRP A 16 36.63 -6.13 -39.59
N LEU A 17 35.84 -5.92 -38.54
CA LEU A 17 35.30 -7.02 -37.74
C LEU A 17 33.81 -6.77 -37.50
N THR A 18 33.05 -7.72 -38.02
CA THR A 18 31.63 -7.98 -37.80
C THR A 18 31.21 -7.74 -36.36
N GLY A 19 30.28 -6.80 -36.15
CA GLY A 19 29.59 -6.65 -34.88
C GLY A 19 28.74 -7.89 -34.59
N CYS A 20 29.20 -8.74 -33.67
CA CYS A 20 28.30 -9.67 -33.01
C CYS A 20 27.24 -8.88 -32.24
N PRO A 21 25.95 -9.25 -32.29
CA PRO A 21 24.98 -8.69 -31.38
C PRO A 21 25.39 -9.13 -29.97
N SER A 22 25.70 -8.18 -29.09
CA SER A 22 25.84 -8.46 -27.67
C SER A 22 24.51 -9.02 -27.19
N LYS A 23 24.43 -10.35 -27.05
CA LYS A 23 23.41 -10.97 -26.20
C LYS A 23 23.61 -10.35 -24.82
N ASN A 24 22.77 -9.37 -24.46
CA ASN A 24 22.70 -8.93 -23.07
C ASN A 24 22.56 -10.21 -22.23
N PRO A 25 23.46 -10.47 -21.27
CA PRO A 25 23.39 -11.68 -20.47
C PRO A 25 21.99 -11.73 -19.86
N THR A 26 21.37 -12.91 -19.96
CA THR A 26 20.02 -13.06 -19.44
C THR A 26 20.06 -12.74 -17.95
N PRO A 27 19.26 -11.80 -17.45
CA PRO A 27 19.29 -11.42 -16.05
C PRO A 27 19.09 -12.67 -15.18
N THR A 28 20.06 -12.97 -14.32
CA THR A 28 20.03 -14.13 -13.43
C THR A 28 19.90 -13.62 -12.00
N LEU A 29 18.77 -13.90 -11.33
CA LEU A 29 18.62 -13.58 -9.91
C LEU A 29 19.63 -14.41 -9.09
N THR A 30 20.75 -13.80 -8.71
CA THR A 30 21.57 -14.32 -7.60
C THR A 30 20.88 -13.94 -6.30
N TYR A 31 20.17 -14.89 -5.70
CA TYR A 31 19.60 -14.70 -4.37
C TYR A 31 20.71 -14.71 -3.31
N PRO A 32 20.60 -13.87 -2.28
CA PRO A 32 21.53 -13.92 -1.16
C PRO A 32 21.39 -15.20 -0.33
N VAL A 33 20.25 -15.91 -0.43
CA VAL A 33 19.95 -17.11 0.35
C VAL A 33 19.71 -18.31 -0.57
N ALA A 34 20.42 -19.42 -0.30
CA ALA A 34 20.29 -20.67 -1.02
C ALA A 34 18.91 -21.32 -0.81
N LYS A 35 18.50 -22.17 -1.77
CA LYS A 35 17.26 -22.95 -1.62
C LYS A 35 17.38 -23.88 -0.41
N MET A 36 16.35 -23.90 0.42
CA MET A 36 16.25 -24.78 1.58
C MET A 36 16.10 -26.24 1.12
N THR A 37 16.83 -27.16 1.75
CA THR A 37 16.86 -28.59 1.39
C THR A 37 16.36 -29.52 2.49
N ARG A 38 16.17 -29.01 3.71
CA ARG A 38 15.70 -29.76 4.88
C ARG A 38 14.78 -28.91 5.72
N THR A 39 14.01 -29.54 6.61
CA THR A 39 13.21 -28.83 7.62
C THR A 39 14.12 -28.16 8.65
N ASN A 40 13.81 -26.91 9.01
CA ASN A 40 14.45 -26.19 10.10
C ASN A 40 13.39 -25.75 11.12
N THR A 41 13.75 -25.78 12.39
CA THR A 41 12.90 -25.35 13.50
C THR A 41 13.65 -24.35 14.37
N VAL A 42 12.99 -23.25 14.71
CA VAL A 42 13.51 -22.25 15.65
C VAL A 42 12.47 -21.95 16.74
N GLN A 43 12.95 -21.59 17.92
CA GLN A 43 12.10 -21.20 19.04
C GLN A 43 12.37 -19.74 19.40
N ILE A 44 11.32 -18.92 19.30
CA ILE A 44 11.35 -17.50 19.66
C ILE A 44 10.50 -17.27 20.91
N ASN A 45 10.68 -16.12 21.54
CA ASN A 45 9.96 -15.78 22.77
C ASN A 45 9.22 -14.45 22.59
N PHE A 46 7.91 -14.52 22.39
CA PHE A 46 7.04 -13.36 22.15
C PHE A 46 6.65 -12.67 23.46
N LEU A 47 6.53 -11.33 23.44
CA LEU A 47 6.20 -10.51 24.60
C LEU A 47 4.79 -9.92 24.50
N THR A 48 3.98 -10.14 25.53
CA THR A 48 2.64 -9.54 25.68
C THR A 48 2.56 -8.65 26.90
N PHE A 49 1.51 -7.84 26.97
CA PHE A 49 1.10 -7.16 28.19
C PHE A 49 -0.42 -7.21 28.31
N SER A 50 -0.93 -6.97 29.51
CA SER A 50 -2.36 -6.76 29.75
C SER A 50 -2.57 -5.35 30.28
N GLN A 51 -3.64 -4.67 29.84
CA GLN A 51 -3.97 -3.36 30.39
C GLN A 51 -4.22 -3.43 31.90
N GLY A 52 -3.75 -2.42 32.63
CA GLY A 52 -3.86 -2.34 34.09
C GLY A 52 -2.92 -3.27 34.88
N LYS A 53 -2.19 -4.17 34.22
CA LYS A 53 -1.15 -4.98 34.88
C LYS A 53 0.21 -4.31 34.75
N THR A 54 0.95 -4.31 35.86
CA THR A 54 2.34 -3.86 35.85
C THR A 54 3.14 -4.76 34.92
N ASP A 55 3.20 -6.07 35.11
CA ASP A 55 4.04 -6.95 34.29
C ASP A 55 3.38 -7.47 33.00
N GLY A 56 4.21 -7.68 31.98
CA GLY A 56 3.86 -8.44 30.79
C GLY A 56 4.08 -9.95 30.94
N ASN A 57 3.91 -10.70 29.85
CA ASN A 57 4.21 -12.14 29.81
C ASN A 57 5.11 -12.48 28.63
N ILE A 58 5.85 -13.58 28.76
CA ILE A 58 6.64 -14.18 27.69
C ILE A 58 5.99 -15.48 27.23
N HIS A 59 5.94 -15.68 25.92
CA HIS A 59 5.30 -16.84 25.31
C HIS A 59 6.28 -17.52 24.36
N PRO A 60 6.68 -18.77 24.62
CA PRO A 60 7.48 -19.52 23.66
C PRO A 60 6.63 -19.75 22.39
N THR A 61 7.24 -19.57 21.23
CA THR A 61 6.61 -19.83 19.94
C THR A 61 7.57 -20.59 19.07
N THR A 62 7.12 -21.72 18.53
CA THR A 62 7.91 -22.58 17.66
C THR A 62 7.58 -22.26 16.22
N ILE A 63 8.60 -21.98 15.41
CA ILE A 63 8.49 -21.81 13.96
C ILE A 63 9.19 -22.99 13.31
N GLN A 64 8.46 -23.74 12.51
CA GLN A 64 8.99 -24.82 11.69
C GLN A 64 8.78 -24.46 10.22
N ILE A 65 9.82 -24.60 9.42
CA ILE A 65 9.76 -24.38 7.97
C ILE A 65 10.30 -25.62 7.27
N SER A 66 9.61 -26.06 6.22
CA SER A 66 10.02 -27.15 5.35
C SER A 66 10.00 -26.71 3.89
N PRO A 67 10.86 -27.28 3.02
CA PRO A 67 10.73 -27.08 1.58
C PRO A 67 9.35 -27.52 1.12
N ASN A 68 8.72 -26.73 0.26
CA ASN A 68 7.45 -27.07 -0.37
C ASN A 68 7.62 -27.27 -1.87
N SER A 69 7.51 -28.52 -2.32
CA SER A 69 7.65 -28.88 -3.74
C SER A 69 6.39 -28.63 -4.57
N ASP A 70 5.20 -28.63 -3.95
CA ASP A 70 3.94 -28.44 -4.68
C ASP A 70 3.62 -26.96 -4.99
N ARG A 71 4.40 -26.05 -4.38
CA ARG A 71 4.27 -24.59 -4.50
C ARG A 71 2.89 -24.03 -4.16
N THR A 72 2.06 -24.80 -3.46
CA THR A 72 0.82 -24.32 -2.85
C THR A 72 1.15 -23.43 -1.66
N LEU A 73 0.33 -22.41 -1.43
CA LEU A 73 0.55 -21.48 -0.33
C LEU A 73 0.26 -22.19 1.01
N ASN A 74 1.27 -22.32 1.87
CA ASN A 74 1.17 -23.12 3.09
C ASN A 74 1.75 -22.37 4.29
N VAL A 75 0.89 -21.60 4.97
CA VAL A 75 1.19 -20.95 6.26
C VAL A 75 0.17 -21.45 7.28
N GLY A 76 0.59 -22.41 8.09
CA GLY A 76 -0.19 -23.02 9.16
C GLY A 76 0.04 -22.34 10.51
N ILE A 77 -1.02 -22.26 11.30
CA ILE A 77 -0.99 -21.80 12.68
C ILE A 77 -1.50 -22.92 13.56
N ALA A 78 -0.69 -23.33 14.53
CA ALA A 78 -1.06 -24.34 15.51
C ALA A 78 -1.25 -23.70 16.89
N GLN A 79 -2.33 -24.08 17.56
CA GLN A 79 -2.70 -23.63 18.90
C GLN A 79 -2.95 -24.83 19.81
N ASP A 80 -2.66 -24.68 21.09
CA ASP A 80 -2.93 -25.67 22.14
C ASP A 80 -4.34 -25.50 22.76
N LEU A 81 -4.90 -24.30 22.70
CA LEU A 81 -6.25 -23.98 23.17
C LEU A 81 -7.13 -23.51 22.01
N SER A 82 -8.38 -23.98 21.99
CA SER A 82 -9.36 -23.55 20.98
C SER A 82 -9.63 -22.05 21.10
N GLY A 83 -9.34 -21.30 20.05
CA GLY A 83 -9.43 -19.83 20.05
C GLY A 83 -8.35 -19.13 20.87
N GLY A 84 -7.28 -19.85 21.26
CA GLY A 84 -6.18 -19.30 22.04
C GLY A 84 -5.42 -18.18 21.31
N LEU A 85 -5.24 -18.30 20.00
CA LEU A 85 -4.49 -17.33 19.21
C LEU A 85 -5.46 -16.41 18.48
N GLY A 86 -5.52 -15.13 18.89
CA GLY A 86 -6.43 -14.14 18.35
C GLY A 86 -6.11 -13.67 16.93
N GLY A 87 -7.06 -12.96 16.30
CA GLY A 87 -7.00 -12.58 14.90
C GLY A 87 -5.81 -11.69 14.52
N GLN A 88 -5.35 -10.82 15.42
CA GLN A 88 -4.20 -9.93 15.14
C GLN A 88 -2.91 -10.72 15.12
N TRP A 89 -2.77 -11.67 16.05
CA TRP A 89 -1.64 -12.57 16.09
C TRP A 89 -1.57 -13.41 14.81
N GLN A 90 -2.72 -13.97 14.38
CA GLN A 90 -2.79 -14.76 13.15
C GLN A 90 -2.46 -13.93 11.90
N ALA A 91 -3.00 -12.71 11.78
CA ALA A 91 -2.66 -11.81 10.69
C ALA A 91 -1.17 -11.44 10.69
N ALA A 92 -0.57 -11.20 11.86
CA ALA A 92 0.85 -10.90 11.98
C ALA A 92 1.74 -12.05 11.49
N VAL A 93 1.35 -13.31 11.68
CA VAL A 93 2.07 -14.47 11.12
C VAL A 93 2.05 -14.47 9.60
N TRP A 94 0.90 -14.23 8.97
CA TRP A 94 0.79 -14.16 7.50
C TRP A 94 1.63 -13.02 6.91
N ILE A 95 1.57 -11.83 7.52
CA ILE A 95 2.36 -10.67 7.09
C ILE A 95 3.85 -10.96 7.29
N ALA A 96 4.24 -11.53 8.43
CA ALA A 96 5.63 -11.88 8.72
C ALA A 96 6.19 -12.94 7.76
N ALA A 97 5.39 -13.96 7.42
CA ALA A 97 5.77 -14.98 6.46
C ALA A 97 6.04 -14.38 5.07
N PHE A 98 5.14 -13.50 4.61
CA PHE A 98 5.31 -12.78 3.36
C PHE A 98 6.56 -11.89 3.37
N GLN A 99 6.74 -11.08 4.41
CA GLN A 99 7.90 -10.18 4.51
C GLN A 99 9.22 -10.92 4.66
N ALA A 100 9.25 -12.04 5.39
CA ALA A 100 10.42 -12.88 5.50
C ALA A 100 10.84 -13.44 4.14
N ALA A 101 9.87 -13.96 3.36
CA ALA A 101 10.12 -14.47 2.01
C ALA A 101 10.70 -13.36 1.10
N GLN A 102 10.10 -12.17 1.10
CA GLN A 102 10.65 -11.02 0.36
C GLN A 102 12.08 -10.69 0.78
N ALA A 103 12.33 -10.64 2.10
CA ALA A 103 13.62 -10.24 2.66
C ALA A 103 14.76 -11.19 2.29
N VAL A 104 14.50 -12.50 2.21
CA VAL A 104 15.48 -13.50 1.76
C VAL A 104 15.50 -13.66 0.23
N GLY A 105 14.65 -12.92 -0.48
CA GLY A 105 14.50 -12.96 -1.92
C GLY A 105 13.81 -14.23 -2.43
N ARG A 106 13.11 -15.00 -1.60
CA ARG A 106 12.48 -16.28 -1.99
C ARG A 106 10.97 -16.13 -2.11
N ASP A 107 10.32 -17.11 -2.69
CA ASP A 107 8.86 -17.07 -2.81
C ASP A 107 8.21 -17.78 -1.64
N LEU A 108 7.13 -17.20 -1.12
CA LEU A 108 6.42 -17.78 0.01
C LEU A 108 5.89 -19.19 -0.32
N SER A 109 5.50 -19.44 -1.57
CA SER A 109 5.07 -20.75 -2.08
C SER A 109 6.15 -21.84 -1.97
N GLU A 110 7.43 -21.50 -1.88
CA GLU A 110 8.52 -22.50 -1.74
C GLU A 110 8.58 -23.14 -0.35
N TYR A 111 7.75 -22.68 0.59
CA TYR A 111 7.84 -23.05 2.00
C TYR A 111 6.50 -23.53 2.55
N ALA A 112 6.56 -24.60 3.33
CA ALA A 112 5.51 -24.95 4.27
C ALA A 112 5.93 -24.40 5.65
N ILE A 113 5.21 -23.40 6.13
CA ILE A 113 5.51 -22.69 7.38
C ILE A 113 4.47 -23.10 8.42
N MET A 114 4.92 -23.55 9.58
CA MET A 114 4.07 -23.84 10.72
C MET A 114 4.51 -23.00 11.92
N VAL A 115 3.63 -22.14 12.42
CA VAL A 115 3.88 -21.35 13.63
C VAL A 115 2.98 -21.85 14.75
N ARG A 116 3.59 -22.32 15.85
CA ARG A 116 2.89 -22.85 17.02
C ARG A 116 3.00 -21.88 18.19
N GLY A 117 1.86 -21.29 18.57
CA GLY A 117 1.71 -20.49 19.79
C GLY A 117 1.08 -21.31 20.92
N GLN A 118 1.11 -20.76 22.15
CA GLN A 118 0.54 -21.38 23.35
C GLN A 118 -0.29 -20.38 24.15
N GLY A 119 -1.40 -20.82 24.72
CA GLY A 119 -2.24 -20.00 25.59
C GLY A 119 -3.15 -19.01 24.87
N TYR A 120 -3.66 -18.02 25.61
CA TYR A 120 -4.52 -16.95 25.11
C TYR A 120 -3.71 -15.70 24.80
N ILE A 121 -3.45 -15.46 23.52
CA ILE A 121 -2.56 -14.42 23.03
C ILE A 121 -3.21 -13.69 21.86
N ASP A 122 -3.16 -12.35 21.88
CA ASP A 122 -3.49 -11.55 20.70
C ASP A 122 -2.62 -10.28 20.61
N GLY A 123 -2.56 -9.70 19.42
CA GLY A 123 -1.88 -8.42 19.11
C GLY A 123 -0.80 -8.54 18.03
N PRO A 124 -0.63 -7.53 17.14
CA PRO A 124 0.32 -7.59 16.02
C PRO A 124 1.77 -7.33 16.45
N SER A 125 2.01 -7.03 17.73
CA SER A 125 3.28 -6.53 18.25
C SER A 125 4.46 -7.52 18.21
N ALA A 126 4.21 -8.73 17.69
CA ALA A 126 5.18 -9.77 17.42
C ALA A 126 5.74 -9.73 15.99
N GLY A 127 5.19 -8.90 15.09
CA GLY A 127 5.46 -8.97 13.64
C GLY A 127 6.95 -8.97 13.29
N ALA A 128 7.75 -8.12 13.94
CA ALA A 128 9.20 -8.09 13.73
C ALA A 128 9.90 -9.38 14.20
N LEU A 129 9.51 -9.91 15.37
CA LEU A 129 10.05 -11.15 15.92
C LEU A 129 9.67 -12.37 15.07
N PHE A 130 8.41 -12.46 14.60
CA PHE A 130 7.99 -13.50 13.68
C PHE A 130 8.75 -13.43 12.38
N THR A 131 8.91 -12.24 11.81
CA THR A 131 9.64 -12.08 10.55
C THR A 131 11.09 -12.54 10.70
N ALA A 132 11.79 -12.08 11.75
CA ALA A 132 13.15 -12.50 12.05
C ALA A 132 13.28 -14.00 12.31
N GLY A 133 12.36 -14.61 13.05
CA GLY A 133 12.35 -16.05 13.31
C GLY A 133 12.09 -16.89 12.06
N ILE A 134 11.15 -16.46 11.21
CA ILE A 134 10.87 -17.11 9.92
C ILE A 134 12.09 -16.99 9.00
N MET A 135 12.71 -15.81 8.91
CA MET A 135 13.97 -15.61 8.17
C MET A 135 15.09 -16.53 8.70
N ALA A 136 15.24 -16.68 10.02
CA ALA A 136 16.22 -17.57 10.64
C ALA A 136 15.99 -19.03 10.25
N ALA A 137 14.74 -19.50 10.30
CA ALA A 137 14.38 -20.85 9.85
C ALA A 137 14.59 -21.04 8.33
N MET A 138 14.26 -20.05 7.49
CA MET A 138 14.51 -20.10 6.04
C MET A 138 16.01 -20.15 5.70
N THR A 139 16.82 -19.42 6.46
CA THR A 139 18.29 -19.34 6.25
C THR A 139 19.06 -20.45 6.97
N GLY A 140 18.40 -21.23 7.83
CA GLY A 140 19.03 -22.27 8.65
C GLY A 140 19.96 -21.72 9.73
N VAL A 141 19.81 -20.45 10.09
CA VAL A 141 20.62 -19.79 11.12
C VAL A 141 19.93 -19.96 12.48
N PRO A 142 20.64 -20.43 13.52
CA PRO A 142 20.06 -20.58 14.85
C PRO A 142 19.72 -19.22 15.47
N VAL A 143 18.66 -19.20 16.29
CA VAL A 143 18.25 -18.02 17.05
C VAL A 143 18.86 -18.02 18.45
N ARG A 144 19.17 -16.83 18.96
CA ARG A 144 19.72 -16.64 20.29
C ARG A 144 18.63 -16.72 21.36
N SER A 145 18.82 -17.57 22.36
CA SER A 145 17.85 -17.76 23.44
C SER A 145 17.80 -16.60 24.44
N ASP A 146 18.87 -15.79 24.52
CA ASP A 146 19.00 -14.61 25.39
C ASP A 146 18.40 -13.34 24.77
N VAL A 147 17.89 -13.41 23.54
CA VAL A 147 17.33 -12.28 22.80
C VAL A 147 15.80 -12.37 22.70
N THR A 148 15.13 -11.23 22.83
CA THR A 148 13.71 -11.07 22.45
C THR A 148 13.48 -9.65 21.95
N MET A 149 12.32 -9.40 21.33
CA MET A 149 11.97 -8.09 20.81
C MET A 149 10.47 -7.91 20.64
N THR A 150 10.05 -6.66 20.42
CA THR A 150 8.67 -6.30 20.05
C THR A 150 8.65 -5.25 18.94
N GLY A 151 7.61 -5.27 18.11
CA GLY A 151 7.41 -4.36 16.99
C GLY A 151 6.46 -4.98 15.97
N THR A 152 5.61 -4.15 15.34
CA THR A 152 4.85 -4.59 14.17
C THR A 152 5.76 -4.63 12.93
N VAL A 153 5.28 -5.16 11.81
CA VAL A 153 5.99 -5.11 10.53
C VAL A 153 5.10 -4.45 9.47
N ASN A 154 5.68 -3.50 8.74
CA ASN A 154 5.01 -2.76 7.67
C ASN A 154 5.27 -3.40 6.29
N PRO A 155 4.51 -3.03 5.24
CA PRO A 155 4.66 -3.57 3.88
C PRO A 155 6.04 -3.45 3.25
N ASP A 156 6.86 -2.48 3.67
CA ASP A 156 8.22 -2.27 3.16
C ASP A 156 9.30 -2.96 4.01
N GLY A 157 8.91 -3.69 5.06
CA GLY A 157 9.81 -4.35 6.00
C GLY A 157 10.33 -3.44 7.12
N THR A 158 9.81 -2.22 7.28
CA THR A 158 10.10 -1.39 8.47
C THR A 158 9.38 -1.93 9.71
N VAL A 159 9.98 -1.73 10.88
CA VAL A 159 9.40 -2.10 12.17
C VAL A 159 8.52 -0.96 12.66
N GLY A 160 7.24 -1.26 12.90
CA GLY A 160 6.27 -0.27 13.35
C GLY A 160 6.14 -0.22 14.88
N PRO A 161 5.62 0.91 15.40
CA PRO A 161 5.51 1.15 16.83
C PRO A 161 4.48 0.25 17.53
N VAL A 162 4.69 0.03 18.82
CA VAL A 162 3.83 -0.80 19.69
C VAL A 162 3.61 -0.17 21.06
N GLY A 163 2.54 -0.57 21.74
CA GLY A 163 2.28 -0.20 23.13
C GLY A 163 2.92 -1.14 24.16
N GLY A 164 3.04 -0.64 25.40
CA GLY A 164 3.37 -1.45 26.58
C GLY A 164 4.81 -1.98 26.62
N ILE A 165 5.77 -1.28 26.01
CA ILE A 165 7.17 -1.73 25.94
C ILE A 165 7.78 -1.91 27.34
N PRO A 166 7.59 -0.99 28.33
CA PRO A 166 8.14 -1.19 29.67
C PRO A 166 7.62 -2.46 30.36
N ASN A 167 6.31 -2.74 30.22
CA ASN A 167 5.68 -3.96 30.77
C ASN A 167 6.27 -5.23 30.15
N LYS A 168 6.46 -5.22 28.82
CA LYS A 168 7.09 -6.31 28.06
C LYS A 168 8.55 -6.51 28.45
N PHE A 169 9.31 -5.43 28.62
CA PHE A 169 10.72 -5.48 29.01
C PHE A 169 10.89 -6.07 30.41
N ARG A 170 10.04 -5.68 31.39
CA ARG A 170 10.03 -6.29 32.72
C ARG A 170 9.78 -7.81 32.67
N ALA A 171 8.86 -8.26 31.81
CA ALA A 171 8.64 -9.70 31.61
C ALA A 171 9.86 -10.40 31.01
N ALA A 172 10.52 -9.77 30.03
CA ALA A 172 11.71 -10.32 29.40
C ALA A 172 12.90 -10.44 30.37
N VAL A 173 13.14 -9.42 31.19
CA VAL A 173 14.17 -9.43 32.23
C VAL A 173 13.90 -10.56 33.24
N LYS A 174 12.66 -10.70 33.72
CA LYS A 174 12.25 -11.79 34.63
C LYS A 174 12.45 -13.18 34.00
N ALA A 175 12.29 -13.29 32.69
CA ALA A 175 12.54 -14.50 31.93
C ALA A 175 14.02 -14.70 31.53
N GLY A 176 14.93 -13.90 32.10
CA GLY A 176 16.38 -14.03 31.90
C GLY A 176 16.92 -13.53 30.57
N LYS A 177 16.13 -12.79 29.78
CA LYS A 177 16.59 -12.22 28.50
C LYS A 177 17.61 -11.12 28.75
N LYS A 178 18.65 -11.06 27.91
CA LYS A 178 19.80 -10.15 28.03
C LYS A 178 19.79 -9.03 27.01
N ILE A 179 19.13 -9.22 25.87
CA ILE A 179 19.03 -8.21 24.82
C ILE A 179 17.59 -8.08 24.37
N LEU A 180 17.07 -6.84 24.41
CA LEU A 180 15.67 -6.50 24.21
C LEU A 180 15.53 -5.52 23.03
N GLY A 181 14.93 -5.97 21.94
CA GLY A 181 14.67 -5.14 20.76
C GLY A 181 13.36 -4.35 20.87
N TYR A 182 13.36 -3.09 20.44
CA TYR A 182 12.17 -2.23 20.38
C TYR A 182 12.16 -1.33 19.12
N PRO A 183 11.00 -0.81 18.68
CA PRO A 183 10.94 0.03 17.49
C PRO A 183 11.67 1.36 17.68
N VAL A 184 12.38 1.79 16.65
CA VAL A 184 13.07 3.09 16.62
C VAL A 184 12.14 4.25 17.00
N GLY A 185 12.65 5.19 17.80
CA GLY A 185 11.89 6.38 18.20
C GLY A 185 10.92 6.14 19.35
N GLN A 186 10.93 4.94 19.93
CA GLN A 186 10.17 4.61 21.14
C GLN A 186 11.05 4.43 22.39
N ARG A 187 12.29 4.97 22.40
CA ARG A 187 13.15 4.96 23.60
C ARG A 187 12.41 5.46 24.84
N TYR A 188 11.59 6.50 24.67
CA TYR A 188 10.68 6.98 25.70
C TYR A 188 9.30 6.37 25.46
N SER A 189 8.93 5.35 26.24
CA SER A 189 7.66 4.66 26.10
C SER A 189 6.83 4.79 27.37
N THR A 190 5.52 4.98 27.21
CA THR A 190 4.58 5.01 28.33
C THR A 190 4.43 3.63 28.94
N ASP A 191 4.62 3.53 30.25
CA ASP A 191 4.19 2.40 31.07
C ASP A 191 2.68 2.49 31.25
N LEU A 192 1.96 1.46 30.82
CA LEU A 192 0.50 1.52 30.76
C LEU A 192 -0.19 1.29 32.11
N ALA A 193 0.54 0.86 33.13
CA ALA A 193 0.00 0.72 34.49
C ALA A 193 0.14 2.03 35.27
N SER A 194 1.32 2.64 35.22
CA SER A 194 1.61 3.89 35.94
C SER A 194 1.29 5.16 35.14
N GLN A 195 1.06 5.04 33.83
CA GLN A 195 0.95 6.15 32.87
C GLN A 195 2.19 7.05 32.80
N LYS A 196 3.31 6.63 33.39
CA LYS A 196 4.59 7.37 33.36
C LYS A 196 5.39 7.01 32.12
N VAL A 197 6.15 7.98 31.62
CA VAL A 197 7.12 7.74 30.55
C VAL A 197 8.37 7.09 31.14
N VAL A 198 8.84 6.02 30.51
CA VAL A 198 10.04 5.27 30.90
C VAL A 198 11.08 5.41 29.78
N ASP A 199 12.32 5.73 30.15
CA ASP A 199 13.47 5.60 29.25
C ASP A 199 13.92 4.13 29.21
N LEU A 200 13.71 3.49 28.07
CA LEU A 200 14.02 2.07 27.87
C LEU A 200 15.52 1.75 27.95
N GLN A 201 16.39 2.72 27.65
CA GLN A 201 17.84 2.53 27.76
C GLN A 201 18.29 2.57 29.21
N GLU A 202 17.74 3.49 30.01
CA GLU A 202 17.99 3.57 31.44
C GLU A 202 17.45 2.34 32.16
N PHE A 203 16.20 1.96 31.87
CA PHE A 203 15.60 0.72 32.35
C PHE A 203 16.50 -0.49 32.08
N ALA A 204 17.03 -0.62 30.87
CA ALA A 204 17.89 -1.74 30.50
C ALA A 204 19.19 -1.75 31.32
N LYS A 205 19.83 -0.58 31.45
CA LYS A 205 21.04 -0.42 32.25
C LYS A 205 20.83 -0.81 33.72
N GLU A 206 19.75 -0.35 34.34
CA GLU A 206 19.39 -0.67 35.74
C GLU A 206 19.15 -2.16 35.95
N ASN A 207 18.66 -2.86 34.93
CA ASN A 207 18.36 -4.29 34.99
C ASN A 207 19.50 -5.18 34.45
N GLY A 208 20.65 -4.60 34.12
CA GLY A 208 21.81 -5.35 33.60
C GLY A 208 21.54 -6.06 32.25
N VAL A 209 20.70 -5.45 31.41
CA VAL A 209 20.37 -5.92 30.05
C VAL A 209 20.66 -4.84 29.02
N GLN A 210 20.61 -5.19 27.73
CA GLN A 210 20.77 -4.24 26.63
C GLN A 210 19.42 -3.97 25.96
N ALA A 211 19.10 -2.71 25.68
CA ALA A 211 17.97 -2.33 24.83
C ALA A 211 18.47 -1.84 23.47
N VAL A 212 17.92 -2.41 22.39
CA VAL A 212 18.37 -2.16 21.01
C VAL A 212 17.21 -1.63 20.16
N GLU A 213 17.43 -0.49 19.50
CA GLU A 213 16.47 0.03 18.52
C GLU A 213 16.51 -0.79 17.24
N MET A 214 15.34 -1.09 16.71
CA MET A 214 15.14 -1.81 15.46
C MET A 214 14.38 -0.93 14.48
N TYR A 215 14.91 -0.82 13.26
CA TYR A 215 14.33 0.01 12.21
C TYR A 215 13.61 -0.85 11.18
N THR A 216 14.19 -1.99 10.86
CA THR A 216 13.74 -2.92 9.82
C THR A 216 13.80 -4.35 10.32
N ILE A 217 13.11 -5.24 9.61
CA ILE A 217 13.16 -6.69 9.85
C ILE A 217 14.58 -7.27 9.74
N PHE A 218 15.50 -6.57 9.06
CA PHE A 218 16.91 -6.96 8.97
C PHE A 218 17.67 -6.68 10.27
N ASP A 219 17.35 -5.59 10.95
CA ASP A 219 17.90 -5.30 12.28
C ASP A 219 17.36 -6.30 13.30
N SER A 220 16.07 -6.64 13.20
CA SER A 220 15.45 -7.70 13.99
C SER A 220 16.10 -9.06 13.76
N TYR A 221 16.38 -9.42 12.51
CA TYR A 221 17.10 -10.65 12.17
C TYR A 221 18.53 -10.66 12.74
N LYS A 222 19.28 -9.57 12.56
CA LYS A 222 20.63 -9.42 13.10
C LYS A 222 20.65 -9.51 14.61
N LEU A 223 19.70 -8.87 15.28
CA LEU A 223 19.57 -8.93 16.73
C LEU A 223 19.30 -10.36 17.21
N LEU A 224 18.39 -11.07 16.53
CA LEU A 224 17.97 -12.42 16.92
C LEU A 224 19.04 -13.49 16.64
N THR A 225 19.87 -13.31 15.62
CA THR A 225 20.79 -14.36 15.13
C THR A 225 22.26 -14.01 15.25
N GLY A 226 22.60 -12.73 15.36
CA GLY A 226 23.97 -12.22 15.24
C GLY A 226 24.48 -12.11 13.79
N MET A 227 23.67 -12.48 12.80
CA MET A 227 24.06 -12.54 11.38
C MET A 227 23.37 -11.44 10.56
N ASP A 228 24.06 -10.91 9.56
CA ASP A 228 23.47 -10.00 8.58
C ASP A 228 22.90 -10.79 7.38
N VAL A 229 21.78 -10.32 6.82
CA VAL A 229 21.31 -10.77 5.50
C VAL A 229 21.96 -9.88 4.44
N PRO A 230 22.65 -10.45 3.43
CA PRO A 230 23.27 -9.66 2.38
C PRO A 230 22.24 -8.81 1.63
N ARG A 231 22.51 -7.50 1.53
CA ARG A 231 21.71 -6.54 0.77
C ARG A 231 22.62 -5.65 -0.06
N PRO A 232 22.19 -5.18 -1.24
CA PRO A 232 22.94 -4.17 -1.95
C PRO A 232 22.90 -2.85 -1.18
N GLU A 233 23.91 -2.02 -1.41
CA GLU A 233 23.84 -0.62 -1.00
C GLU A 233 22.66 0.09 -1.69
N PRO A 234 22.03 1.08 -1.03
CA PRO A 234 20.97 1.86 -1.65
C PRO A 234 21.50 2.58 -2.90
N LEU A 235 20.74 2.59 -4.00
CA LEU A 235 21.08 3.42 -5.16
C LEU A 235 21.25 4.88 -4.78
N ALA A 236 22.09 5.63 -5.52
CA ALA A 236 22.15 7.07 -5.32
C ALA A 236 20.80 7.71 -5.70
N ALA A 237 20.42 8.79 -5.02
CA ALA A 237 19.18 9.49 -5.35
C ALA A 237 19.16 10.00 -6.80
N ALA A 238 20.33 10.36 -7.36
CA ALA A 238 20.49 10.73 -8.77
C ALA A 238 20.13 9.58 -9.73
N ASP A 239 20.32 8.32 -9.33
CA ASP A 239 19.97 7.15 -10.13
C ASP A 239 18.48 6.81 -10.08
N MET A 240 17.70 7.49 -9.24
CA MET A 240 16.23 7.36 -9.13
C MET A 240 15.46 8.38 -9.98
N VAL A 241 16.17 9.29 -10.68
CA VAL A 241 15.56 10.35 -11.49
C VAL A 241 14.70 9.77 -12.63
N MET A 242 13.57 10.42 -12.92
CA MET A 242 12.69 9.99 -14.00
C MET A 242 13.36 10.09 -15.38
N PRO A 243 13.21 9.09 -16.27
CA PRO A 243 13.72 9.19 -17.64
C PRO A 243 13.12 10.37 -18.41
N GLU A 244 13.90 10.98 -19.32
CA GLU A 244 13.48 12.15 -20.10
C GLU A 244 12.17 11.93 -20.90
N PRO A 245 11.97 10.82 -21.64
CA PRO A 245 10.70 10.58 -22.34
C PRO A 245 9.51 10.56 -21.38
N THR A 246 9.71 10.02 -20.18
CA THR A 246 8.66 9.99 -19.15
C THR A 246 8.43 11.37 -18.54
N MET A 247 9.47 12.16 -18.31
CA MET A 247 9.33 13.55 -17.84
C MET A 247 8.52 14.40 -18.83
N LYS A 248 8.80 14.26 -20.13
CA LYS A 248 8.02 14.92 -21.19
C LYS A 248 6.55 14.49 -21.16
N PHE A 249 6.29 13.19 -21.07
CA PHE A 249 4.94 12.65 -20.96
C PHE A 249 4.18 13.21 -19.74
N LEU A 250 4.81 13.21 -18.57
CA LEU A 250 4.18 13.71 -17.34
C LEU A 250 3.88 15.21 -17.40
N LYS A 251 4.75 16.01 -18.05
CA LYS A 251 4.47 17.43 -18.31
C LYS A 251 3.21 17.61 -19.16
N GLU A 252 3.15 16.95 -20.31
CA GLU A 252 2.01 17.05 -21.24
C GLU A 252 0.71 16.60 -20.56
N ARG A 253 0.75 15.50 -19.79
CA ARG A 253 -0.42 15.02 -19.05
C ARG A 253 -0.84 15.94 -17.92
N SER A 254 0.10 16.54 -17.20
CA SER A 254 -0.21 17.53 -16.16
C SER A 254 -0.97 18.73 -16.74
N GLN A 255 -0.58 19.19 -17.93
CA GLN A 255 -1.27 20.28 -18.63
C GLN A 255 -2.70 19.88 -19.03
N LYS A 256 -2.88 18.70 -19.63
CA LYS A 256 -4.22 18.18 -19.97
C LYS A 256 -5.15 18.08 -18.75
N TRP A 257 -4.63 17.64 -17.60
CA TRP A 257 -5.39 17.61 -16.35
C TRP A 257 -5.73 19.01 -15.82
N SER A 258 -4.84 19.97 -16.04
CA SER A 258 -5.04 21.39 -15.69
C SER A 258 -6.14 22.03 -16.55
N GLU A 259 -6.14 21.78 -17.87
CA GLU A 259 -7.21 22.21 -18.79
C GLU A 259 -8.58 21.64 -18.39
N ARG A 260 -8.61 20.40 -17.88
CA ARG A 260 -9.85 19.79 -17.37
C ARG A 260 -10.38 20.54 -16.15
N TYR A 261 -9.51 20.90 -15.20
CA TYR A 261 -9.89 21.73 -14.06
C TYR A 261 -10.52 23.04 -14.54
N GLU A 262 -9.87 23.74 -15.48
CA GLU A 262 -10.35 25.01 -16.03
C GLU A 262 -11.72 24.85 -16.70
N SER A 263 -11.90 23.80 -17.51
CA SER A 263 -13.15 23.50 -18.19
C SER A 263 -14.33 23.29 -17.22
N PHE A 264 -14.17 22.46 -16.19
CA PHE A 264 -15.23 22.25 -15.21
C PHE A 264 -15.45 23.46 -14.31
N SER A 265 -14.38 24.19 -13.94
CA SER A 265 -14.50 25.43 -13.18
C SER A 265 -15.29 26.49 -13.95
N LYS A 266 -15.02 26.64 -15.25
CA LYS A 266 -15.77 27.54 -16.12
C LYS A 266 -17.26 27.18 -16.15
N ARG A 267 -17.58 25.91 -16.43
CA ARG A 267 -18.98 25.43 -16.43
C ARG A 267 -19.67 25.64 -15.08
N PHE A 268 -18.94 25.44 -13.98
CA PHE A 268 -19.45 25.65 -12.63
C PHE A 268 -19.92 27.08 -12.41
N TYR A 269 -19.13 28.07 -12.81
CA TYR A 269 -19.49 29.49 -12.69
C TYR A 269 -20.54 29.93 -13.71
N ASP A 270 -20.45 29.47 -14.96
CA ASP A 270 -21.41 29.79 -16.02
C ASP A 270 -22.84 29.37 -15.62
N GLU A 271 -22.96 28.24 -14.93
CA GLU A 271 -24.24 27.69 -14.46
C GLU A 271 -24.64 28.18 -13.06
N LYS A 272 -23.93 29.17 -12.51
CA LYS A 272 -24.17 29.79 -11.19
C LYS A 272 -24.23 28.78 -10.04
N LEU A 273 -23.42 27.73 -10.11
CA LEU A 273 -23.44 26.68 -9.09
C LEU A 273 -22.82 27.15 -7.78
N GLN A 274 -21.96 28.18 -7.80
CA GLN A 274 -21.33 28.75 -6.60
C GLN A 274 -22.32 29.24 -5.54
N ASP A 275 -23.54 29.57 -5.95
CA ASP A 275 -24.60 30.06 -5.06
C ASP A 275 -25.28 28.91 -4.28
N LEU A 276 -24.98 27.66 -4.64
CA LEU A 276 -25.54 26.46 -4.01
C LEU A 276 -24.66 25.99 -2.84
N TYR A 277 -25.30 25.72 -1.70
CA TYR A 277 -24.65 25.35 -0.45
C TYR A 277 -23.68 24.15 -0.62
N ASP A 278 -22.49 24.25 -0.02
CA ASP A 278 -21.35 23.32 -0.06
C ASP A 278 -20.67 23.06 -1.42
N SER A 279 -21.21 23.51 -2.55
CA SER A 279 -20.61 23.30 -3.87
C SER A 279 -19.35 24.14 -4.09
N ALA A 280 -19.36 25.41 -3.65
CA ALA A 280 -18.23 26.32 -3.76
C ALA A 280 -17.01 25.84 -2.94
N LYS A 281 -17.24 25.29 -1.74
CA LYS A 281 -16.17 24.71 -0.90
C LYS A 281 -15.47 23.54 -1.60
N LYS A 282 -16.21 22.73 -2.37
CA LYS A 282 -15.62 21.62 -3.13
C LYS A 282 -14.75 22.12 -4.28
N LEU A 283 -15.19 23.17 -4.98
CA LEU A 283 -14.38 23.78 -6.04
C LEU A 283 -13.13 24.46 -5.47
N GLU A 284 -13.21 25.03 -4.27
CA GLU A 284 -12.05 25.62 -3.59
C GLU A 284 -10.93 24.60 -3.36
N VAL A 285 -11.28 23.39 -2.90
CA VAL A 285 -10.31 22.29 -2.77
C VAL A 285 -9.64 21.99 -4.12
N ALA A 286 -10.42 21.96 -5.21
CA ALA A 286 -9.88 21.76 -6.56
C ALA A 286 -8.91 22.89 -6.96
N ARG A 287 -9.24 24.14 -6.62
CA ARG A 287 -8.41 25.32 -6.90
C ARG A 287 -7.06 25.26 -6.19
N LEU A 288 -7.03 24.86 -4.93
CA LEU A 288 -5.77 24.71 -4.17
C LEU A 288 -4.86 23.66 -4.82
N TYR A 289 -5.43 22.53 -5.26
CA TYR A 289 -4.68 21.52 -6.01
C TYR A 289 -4.17 22.06 -7.34
N PHE A 290 -4.98 22.84 -8.07
CA PHE A 290 -4.62 23.44 -9.35
C PHE A 290 -3.45 24.43 -9.22
N GLN A 291 -3.51 25.31 -8.20
CA GLN A 291 -2.44 26.26 -7.92
C GLN A 291 -1.13 25.53 -7.63
N THR A 292 -1.18 24.54 -6.73
CA THR A 292 -0.02 23.71 -6.40
C THR A 292 0.53 22.99 -7.64
N ALA A 293 -0.34 22.40 -8.48
CA ALA A 293 0.06 21.76 -9.72
C ALA A 293 0.76 22.75 -10.67
N SER A 294 0.19 23.95 -10.82
CA SER A 294 0.73 25.01 -11.68
C SER A 294 2.12 25.45 -11.25
N ASP A 295 2.35 25.60 -9.94
CA ASP A 295 3.65 25.97 -9.39
C ASP A 295 4.69 24.84 -9.57
N LEU A 296 4.27 23.59 -9.40
CA LEU A 296 5.11 22.42 -9.66
C LEU A 296 5.47 22.28 -11.15
N ILE A 297 4.55 22.60 -12.07
CA ILE A 297 4.82 22.63 -13.53
C ILE A 297 5.87 23.70 -13.83
N LYS A 298 5.72 24.92 -13.28
CA LYS A 298 6.70 26.01 -13.46
C LYS A 298 8.07 25.64 -12.89
N GLY A 299 8.08 24.95 -11.74
CA GLY A 299 9.30 24.46 -11.09
C GLY A 299 9.91 23.20 -11.72
N GLY A 300 9.31 22.63 -12.77
CA GLY A 300 9.82 21.44 -13.46
C GLY A 300 9.60 20.10 -12.71
N ASN A 301 8.86 20.10 -11.60
CA ASN A 301 8.53 18.88 -10.84
C ASN A 301 7.29 18.19 -11.42
N PHE A 302 7.42 17.67 -12.65
CA PHE A 302 6.31 17.07 -13.39
C PHE A 302 5.69 15.82 -12.75
N PRO A 303 6.42 14.93 -12.06
CA PRO A 303 5.80 13.79 -11.37
C PRO A 303 4.81 14.22 -10.30
N THR A 304 5.19 15.20 -9.48
CA THR A 304 4.31 15.71 -8.43
C THR A 304 3.22 16.60 -9.02
N ALA A 305 3.53 17.43 -10.02
CA ALA A 305 2.54 18.21 -10.75
C ALA A 305 1.43 17.33 -11.32
N TYR A 306 1.78 16.18 -11.89
CA TYR A 306 0.82 15.23 -12.45
C TYR A 306 -0.14 14.70 -11.37
N ASP A 307 0.35 14.33 -10.19
CA ASP A 307 -0.52 13.90 -9.07
C ASP A 307 -1.48 15.03 -8.63
N TYR A 308 -0.98 16.26 -8.50
CA TYR A 308 -1.79 17.41 -8.08
C TYR A 308 -2.79 17.85 -9.17
N ALA A 309 -2.40 17.86 -10.44
CA ALA A 309 -3.26 18.22 -11.55
C ALA A 309 -4.44 17.23 -11.69
N GLN A 310 -4.18 15.94 -11.50
CA GLN A 310 -5.22 14.92 -11.44
C GLN A 310 -6.25 15.20 -10.34
N ARG A 311 -5.78 15.56 -9.15
CA ARG A 311 -6.65 15.92 -8.03
C ARG A 311 -7.43 17.19 -8.33
N ALA A 312 -6.82 18.18 -8.97
CA ALA A 312 -7.48 19.42 -9.37
C ALA A 312 -8.64 19.14 -10.35
N GLY A 313 -8.34 18.51 -11.50
CA GLY A 313 -9.35 18.20 -12.51
C GLY A 313 -10.47 17.29 -11.98
N GLY A 314 -10.12 16.36 -11.10
CA GLY A 314 -11.06 15.47 -10.43
C GLY A 314 -11.99 16.14 -9.45
N ASN A 315 -11.46 16.94 -8.54
CA ASN A 315 -12.28 17.66 -7.57
C ASN A 315 -13.16 18.71 -8.27
N ALA A 316 -12.69 19.34 -9.35
CA ALA A 316 -13.51 20.27 -10.14
C ALA A 316 -14.68 19.55 -10.82
N PHE A 317 -14.45 18.37 -11.42
CA PHE A 317 -15.53 17.55 -11.95
C PHE A 317 -16.58 17.20 -10.88
N THR A 318 -16.12 16.72 -9.72
CA THR A 318 -17.03 16.36 -8.62
C THR A 318 -17.78 17.57 -8.07
N ALA A 319 -17.14 18.74 -7.95
CA ALA A 319 -17.79 19.97 -7.54
C ALA A 319 -18.88 20.40 -8.53
N TYR A 320 -18.58 20.33 -9.83
CA TYR A 320 -19.53 20.60 -10.91
C TYR A 320 -20.73 19.64 -10.90
N ALA A 321 -20.48 18.33 -10.91
CA ALA A 321 -21.54 17.33 -10.86
C ALA A 321 -22.43 17.50 -9.62
N TYR A 322 -21.82 17.76 -8.47
CA TYR A 322 -22.55 18.00 -7.22
C TYR A 322 -23.45 19.24 -7.30
N GLY A 323 -22.92 20.39 -7.74
CA GLY A 323 -23.71 21.60 -7.90
C GLY A 323 -24.91 21.39 -8.83
N ARG A 324 -24.70 20.69 -9.95
CA ARG A 324 -25.78 20.32 -10.89
C ARG A 324 -26.86 19.47 -10.23
N PHE A 325 -26.47 18.45 -9.47
CA PHE A 325 -27.43 17.57 -8.82
C PHE A 325 -28.26 18.32 -7.77
N VAL A 326 -27.61 19.13 -6.94
CA VAL A 326 -28.30 19.97 -5.94
C VAL A 326 -29.28 20.93 -6.62
N ALA A 327 -28.87 21.60 -7.70
CA ALA A 327 -29.75 22.49 -8.46
C ALA A 327 -31.03 21.79 -8.92
N LEU A 328 -30.89 20.59 -9.50
CA LEU A 328 -32.03 19.81 -10.02
C LEU A 328 -32.94 19.30 -8.89
N VAL A 329 -32.38 18.89 -7.74
CA VAL A 329 -33.18 18.50 -6.56
C VAL A 329 -33.96 19.70 -6.01
N MET A 330 -33.32 20.87 -5.88
CA MET A 330 -33.99 22.08 -5.38
C MET A 330 -35.12 22.53 -6.31
N GLN A 331 -34.93 22.37 -7.62
CA GLN A 331 -35.94 22.63 -8.65
C GLN A 331 -37.00 21.52 -8.76
N GLN A 332 -36.90 20.43 -7.98
CA GLN A 332 -37.80 19.26 -8.02
C GLN A 332 -37.85 18.55 -9.40
N ARG A 333 -36.77 18.68 -10.18
CA ARG A 333 -36.64 18.13 -11.53
C ARG A 333 -36.03 16.72 -11.50
N PHE A 334 -36.69 15.79 -10.82
CA PHE A 334 -36.15 14.45 -10.55
C PHE A 334 -35.91 13.60 -11.82
N ARG A 335 -36.73 13.78 -12.87
CA ARG A 335 -36.50 13.11 -14.17
C ARG A 335 -35.23 13.60 -14.85
N ASP A 336 -35.01 14.91 -14.85
CA ASP A 336 -33.80 15.51 -15.43
C ASP A 336 -32.56 15.12 -14.62
N LEU A 337 -32.69 15.02 -13.30
CA LEU A 337 -31.64 14.53 -12.42
C LEU A 337 -31.24 13.08 -12.75
N LEU A 338 -32.20 12.19 -12.98
CA LEU A 338 -31.92 10.82 -13.41
C LEU A 338 -31.18 10.78 -14.75
N ASN A 339 -31.58 11.63 -15.70
CA ASN A 339 -30.90 11.75 -16.99
C ASN A 339 -29.48 12.31 -16.84
N GLU A 340 -29.28 13.29 -15.96
CA GLU A 340 -27.97 13.88 -15.67
C GLU A 340 -27.04 12.84 -15.03
N VAL A 341 -27.51 12.09 -14.01
CA VAL A 341 -26.76 10.99 -13.39
C VAL A 341 -26.38 9.93 -14.44
N SER A 342 -27.32 9.52 -15.29
CA SER A 342 -27.06 8.55 -16.35
C SER A 342 -26.01 9.07 -17.35
N SER A 343 -26.19 10.29 -17.86
CA SER A 343 -25.30 10.86 -18.88
C SER A 343 -23.89 11.16 -18.37
N MET A 344 -23.75 11.71 -17.15
CA MET A 344 -22.45 12.02 -16.57
C MET A 344 -21.62 10.77 -16.28
N PHE A 345 -22.26 9.64 -15.96
CA PHE A 345 -21.57 8.44 -15.47
C PHE A 345 -21.54 7.27 -16.46
N THR A 346 -22.35 7.29 -17.52
CA THR A 346 -22.25 6.32 -18.63
C THR A 346 -20.82 6.12 -19.15
N PRO A 347 -19.99 7.18 -19.34
CA PRO A 347 -18.62 7.01 -19.82
C PRO A 347 -17.71 6.15 -18.93
N VAL A 348 -18.05 5.95 -17.66
CA VAL A 348 -17.28 5.11 -16.72
C VAL A 348 -17.39 3.64 -17.12
N GLY A 349 -18.60 3.14 -17.41
CA GLY A 349 -18.83 1.77 -17.87
C GLY A 349 -18.10 1.50 -19.18
N THR A 350 -18.25 2.41 -20.17
CA THR A 350 -17.55 2.31 -21.45
C THR A 350 -16.02 2.31 -21.27
N SER A 351 -15.49 3.15 -20.38
CA SER A 351 -14.04 3.20 -20.12
C SER A 351 -13.53 1.95 -19.39
N LEU A 352 -14.33 1.35 -18.51
CA LEU A 352 -14.02 0.06 -17.89
C LEU A 352 -13.94 -1.05 -18.94
N ASP A 353 -14.95 -1.16 -19.81
CA ASP A 353 -14.95 -2.18 -20.86
C ASP A 353 -13.79 -1.99 -21.85
N GLN A 354 -13.48 -0.75 -22.22
CA GLN A 354 -12.28 -0.44 -23.03
C GLN A 354 -11.00 -0.92 -22.33
N MET A 355 -10.84 -0.61 -21.04
CA MET A 355 -9.66 -1.05 -20.29
C MET A 355 -9.60 -2.58 -20.17
N PHE A 356 -10.74 -3.26 -20.05
CA PHE A 356 -10.77 -4.72 -20.03
C PHE A 356 -10.38 -5.33 -21.38
N GLU A 357 -10.83 -4.75 -22.49
CA GLU A 357 -10.43 -5.19 -23.82
C GLU A 357 -8.95 -4.93 -24.12
N ILE A 358 -8.42 -3.77 -23.70
CA ILE A 358 -6.99 -3.49 -23.76
C ILE A 358 -6.21 -4.53 -22.97
N SER A 359 -6.65 -4.83 -21.74
CA SER A 359 -5.99 -5.78 -20.86
C SER A 359 -5.99 -7.21 -21.40
N LYS A 360 -7.07 -7.61 -22.06
CA LYS A 360 -7.19 -8.91 -22.75
C LYS A 360 -6.17 -9.07 -23.88
N LYS A 361 -5.89 -7.99 -24.61
CA LYS A 361 -5.01 -8.01 -25.79
C LYS A 361 -3.55 -7.73 -25.44
N PHE A 362 -3.30 -7.02 -24.35
CA PHE A 362 -1.97 -6.58 -23.98
C PHE A 362 -1.16 -7.72 -23.35
N LYS A 363 0.03 -7.98 -23.92
CA LYS A 363 0.97 -8.98 -23.43
C LYS A 363 2.30 -8.27 -23.14
N PRO A 364 2.59 -7.92 -21.88
CA PRO A 364 3.83 -7.22 -21.56
C PRO A 364 5.04 -8.09 -21.89
N LYS A 365 5.98 -7.54 -22.64
CA LYS A 365 7.24 -8.16 -23.08
C LYS A 365 8.46 -7.49 -22.48
N THR A 366 8.31 -6.30 -21.91
CA THR A 366 9.39 -5.61 -21.21
C THR A 366 9.04 -5.36 -19.74
N VAL A 367 10.05 -5.09 -18.92
CA VAL A 367 9.87 -4.67 -17.53
C VAL A 367 9.01 -3.40 -17.45
N GLY A 368 9.30 -2.41 -18.28
CA GLY A 368 8.53 -1.15 -18.33
C GLY A 368 7.06 -1.37 -18.69
N GLU A 369 6.77 -2.21 -19.68
CA GLU A 369 5.40 -2.59 -20.06
C GLU A 369 4.68 -3.32 -18.93
N LEU A 370 5.35 -4.28 -18.27
CA LEU A 370 4.78 -5.04 -17.16
C LEU A 370 4.33 -4.11 -16.03
N ASN A 371 5.22 -3.25 -15.55
CA ASN A 371 4.93 -2.37 -14.42
C ASN A 371 3.85 -1.33 -14.75
N SER A 372 3.89 -0.79 -15.97
CA SER A 372 2.88 0.16 -16.44
C SER A 372 1.51 -0.52 -16.57
N PHE A 373 1.48 -1.75 -17.08
CA PHE A 373 0.26 -2.55 -17.20
C PHE A 373 -0.36 -2.90 -15.85
N ILE A 374 0.45 -3.34 -14.88
CA ILE A 374 -0.03 -3.61 -13.52
C ILE A 374 -0.54 -2.33 -12.86
N SER A 375 0.14 -1.20 -13.05
CA SER A 375 -0.30 0.10 -12.52
C SER A 375 -1.62 0.55 -13.15
N ALA A 376 -1.80 0.33 -14.45
CA ALA A 376 -3.06 0.60 -15.15
C ALA A 376 -4.19 -0.29 -14.61
N LEU A 377 -3.94 -1.60 -14.48
CA LEU A 377 -4.89 -2.54 -13.90
C LEU A 377 -5.24 -2.17 -12.46
N GLU A 378 -4.30 -1.75 -11.62
CA GLU A 378 -4.58 -1.31 -10.24
C GLU A 378 -5.62 -0.17 -10.25
N GLN A 379 -5.46 0.80 -11.15
CA GLN A 379 -6.42 1.89 -11.28
C GLN A 379 -7.77 1.39 -11.83
N SER A 380 -7.80 0.53 -12.85
CA SER A 380 -9.04 -0.03 -13.40
C SER A 380 -9.81 -0.89 -12.40
N VAL A 381 -9.11 -1.75 -11.66
CA VAL A 381 -9.66 -2.59 -10.59
C VAL A 381 -10.26 -1.72 -9.50
N SER A 382 -9.52 -0.69 -9.08
CA SER A 382 -10.00 0.27 -8.09
C SER A 382 -11.23 1.02 -8.61
N ALA A 383 -11.23 1.47 -9.86
CA ALA A 383 -12.37 2.16 -10.50
C ALA A 383 -13.62 1.28 -10.54
N LEU A 384 -13.49 -0.01 -10.82
CA LEU A 384 -14.60 -0.96 -10.76
C LEU A 384 -15.23 -1.00 -9.36
N GLY A 385 -14.38 -1.09 -8.33
CA GLY A 385 -14.81 -1.06 -6.93
C GLY A 385 -15.57 0.23 -6.56
N TYR A 386 -15.05 1.39 -6.98
CA TYR A 386 -15.74 2.68 -6.81
C TYR A 386 -17.07 2.73 -7.56
N THR A 387 -17.13 2.20 -8.77
CA THR A 387 -18.34 2.18 -9.61
C THR A 387 -19.45 1.36 -8.99
N GLN A 388 -19.13 0.19 -8.42
CA GLN A 388 -20.13 -0.64 -7.75
C GLN A 388 -20.66 -0.01 -6.47
N ASP A 389 -19.81 0.66 -5.70
CA ASP A 389 -20.23 1.45 -4.53
C ASP A 389 -21.14 2.62 -4.97
N ALA A 390 -20.76 3.30 -6.05
CA ALA A 390 -21.54 4.40 -6.62
C ALA A 390 -22.92 3.97 -7.12
N ALA A 391 -23.01 2.80 -7.75
CA ALA A 391 -24.24 2.23 -8.28
C ALA A 391 -25.25 1.94 -7.16
N LYS A 392 -24.79 1.38 -6.03
CA LYS A 392 -25.65 1.15 -4.85
C LYS A 392 -26.27 2.45 -4.34
N SER A 393 -25.48 3.52 -4.23
CA SER A 393 -26.01 4.83 -3.83
C SER A 393 -26.94 5.44 -4.87
N ALA A 394 -26.68 5.25 -6.17
CA ALA A 394 -27.56 5.72 -7.24
C ALA A 394 -28.92 4.99 -7.21
N ASP A 395 -28.93 3.67 -7.00
CA ASP A 395 -30.15 2.89 -6.92
C ASP A 395 -30.97 3.25 -5.67
N ALA A 396 -30.30 3.46 -4.54
CA ALA A 396 -30.96 3.98 -3.32
C ALA A 396 -31.60 5.36 -3.58
N ALA A 397 -30.88 6.27 -4.25
CA ALA A 397 -31.43 7.56 -4.63
C ALA A 397 -32.63 7.44 -5.58
N ARG A 398 -32.60 6.52 -6.55
CA ARG A 398 -33.71 6.25 -7.46
C ARG A 398 -34.97 5.83 -6.70
N ASN A 399 -34.84 4.86 -5.79
CA ASN A 399 -35.96 4.40 -4.97
C ASN A 399 -36.56 5.54 -4.11
N LEU A 400 -35.71 6.41 -3.55
CA LEU A 400 -36.16 7.57 -2.79
C LEU A 400 -36.85 8.62 -3.66
N MET A 401 -36.36 8.84 -4.89
CA MET A 401 -37.01 9.73 -5.86
C MET A 401 -38.37 9.20 -6.30
N ASP A 402 -38.52 7.89 -6.53
CA ASP A 402 -39.80 7.28 -6.86
C ASP A 402 -40.82 7.46 -5.72
N ASN A 403 -40.39 7.25 -4.47
CA ASN A 403 -41.20 7.54 -3.29
C ASN A 403 -41.58 9.03 -3.21
N ALA A 404 -40.61 9.93 -3.41
CA ALA A 404 -40.87 11.36 -3.41
C ALA A 404 -41.90 11.77 -4.48
N MET A 405 -41.80 11.22 -5.70
CA MET A 405 -42.78 11.46 -6.76
C MET A 405 -44.18 10.96 -6.37
N ALA A 406 -44.29 9.78 -5.77
CA ALA A 406 -45.56 9.24 -5.29
C ALA A 406 -46.19 10.07 -4.16
N LEU A 407 -45.38 10.62 -3.25
CA LEU A 407 -45.83 11.50 -2.17
C LEU A 407 -46.26 12.87 -2.68
N MET A 408 -45.52 13.45 -3.63
CA MET A 408 -45.89 14.71 -4.28
C MET A 408 -47.23 14.58 -5.03
N ALA A 409 -47.48 13.45 -5.69
CA ALA A 409 -48.77 13.16 -6.33
C ALA A 409 -49.94 13.13 -5.33
N LYS A 410 -49.64 12.95 -4.03
CA LYS A 410 -50.61 12.96 -2.92
C LYS A 410 -50.56 14.27 -2.10
N ASN A 411 -49.86 15.31 -2.57
CA ASN A 411 -49.62 16.57 -1.86
C ASN A 411 -48.96 16.41 -0.47
N VAL A 412 -48.18 15.35 -0.25
CA VAL A 412 -47.46 15.14 1.01
C VAL A 412 -46.08 15.82 0.95
N PRO A 413 -45.68 16.62 1.97
CA PRO A 413 -44.36 17.25 2.01
C PRO A 413 -43.21 16.22 2.03
N ILE A 414 -42.18 16.45 1.21
CA ILE A 414 -41.04 15.52 1.02
C ILE A 414 -39.71 16.04 1.63
N ASN A 415 -39.77 16.98 2.57
CA ASN A 415 -38.58 17.69 3.05
C ASN A 415 -37.49 16.75 3.63
N GLN A 416 -37.88 15.72 4.38
CA GLN A 416 -36.93 14.74 4.92
C GLN A 416 -36.32 13.84 3.83
N ILE A 417 -37.13 13.43 2.84
CA ILE A 417 -36.69 12.56 1.74
C ILE A 417 -35.75 13.31 0.79
N LYS A 418 -35.95 14.62 0.58
CA LYS A 418 -35.06 15.47 -0.24
C LYS A 418 -33.62 15.40 0.24
N THR A 419 -33.39 15.53 1.55
CA THR A 419 -32.04 15.46 2.13
C THR A 419 -31.38 14.10 1.90
N GLU A 420 -32.14 13.01 2.04
CA GLU A 420 -31.60 11.67 1.82
C GLU A 420 -31.29 11.40 0.34
N ILE A 421 -32.14 11.87 -0.59
CA ILE A 421 -31.84 11.85 -2.04
C ILE A 421 -30.51 12.57 -2.32
N ILE A 422 -30.34 13.78 -1.76
CA ILE A 422 -29.11 14.56 -1.94
C ILE A 422 -27.89 13.80 -1.40
N ASN A 423 -27.99 13.19 -0.21
CA ASN A 423 -26.88 12.45 0.40
C ASN A 423 -26.48 11.21 -0.43
N GLN A 424 -27.46 10.45 -0.92
CA GLN A 424 -27.20 9.28 -1.76
C GLN A 424 -26.57 9.68 -3.11
N LEU A 425 -27.08 10.74 -3.74
CA LEU A 425 -26.50 11.27 -4.97
C LEU A 425 -25.12 11.88 -4.77
N LEU A 426 -24.87 12.53 -3.62
CA LEU A 426 -23.54 13.02 -3.25
C LEU A 426 -22.54 11.86 -3.21
N ASN A 427 -22.88 10.78 -2.51
CA ASN A 427 -22.02 9.60 -2.42
C ASN A 427 -21.77 8.99 -3.81
N SER A 428 -22.83 8.83 -4.61
CA SER A 428 -22.71 8.29 -5.97
C SER A 428 -21.82 9.17 -6.87
N SER A 429 -22.03 10.48 -6.87
CA SER A 429 -21.28 11.45 -7.68
C SER A 429 -19.78 11.46 -7.38
N LEU A 430 -19.42 11.43 -6.09
CA LEU A 430 -18.04 11.38 -5.64
C LEU A 430 -17.37 10.08 -6.10
N ARG A 431 -18.06 8.95 -5.94
CA ARG A 431 -17.52 7.63 -6.27
C ARG A 431 -17.35 7.44 -7.78
N TYR A 432 -18.34 7.83 -8.59
CA TYR A 432 -18.20 7.80 -10.04
C TYR A 432 -17.14 8.77 -10.55
N GLY A 433 -17.04 9.97 -9.98
CA GLY A 433 -15.96 10.91 -10.29
C GLY A 433 -14.60 10.29 -10.04
N ILE A 434 -14.39 9.67 -8.87
CA ILE A 434 -13.13 8.97 -8.57
C ILE A 434 -12.88 7.80 -9.54
N ALA A 435 -13.91 7.04 -9.90
CA ALA A 435 -13.78 5.94 -10.86
C ALA A 435 -13.33 6.44 -12.25
N LEU A 436 -13.93 7.52 -12.74
CA LEU A 436 -13.56 8.14 -14.01
C LEU A 436 -12.08 8.57 -14.02
N LEU A 437 -11.64 9.26 -12.96
CA LEU A 437 -10.25 9.71 -12.82
C LEU A 437 -9.27 8.54 -12.82
N LYS A 438 -9.62 7.45 -12.14
CA LYS A 438 -8.81 6.23 -12.11
C LYS A 438 -8.70 5.60 -13.49
N LEU A 439 -9.78 5.54 -14.27
CA LEU A 439 -9.73 4.99 -15.62
C LEU A 439 -8.91 5.84 -16.58
N GLU A 440 -8.97 7.17 -16.43
CA GLU A 440 -8.10 8.06 -17.21
C GLU A 440 -6.64 7.89 -16.81
N LYS A 441 -6.35 7.77 -15.52
CA LYS A 441 -4.99 7.44 -15.03
C LYS A 441 -4.52 6.07 -15.53
N ALA A 442 -5.44 5.10 -15.64
CA ALA A 442 -5.12 3.78 -16.21
C ALA A 442 -4.70 3.91 -17.67
N LYS A 443 -5.42 4.71 -18.47
CA LYS A 443 -5.06 5.01 -19.86
C LYS A 443 -3.71 5.71 -19.95
N ASP A 444 -3.46 6.70 -19.09
CA ASP A 444 -2.15 7.38 -19.02
C ASP A 444 -1.01 6.39 -18.72
N PHE A 445 -1.20 5.43 -17.82
CA PHE A 445 -0.19 4.38 -17.58
C PHE A 445 0.02 3.46 -18.78
N MET A 446 -1.02 3.14 -19.56
CA MET A 446 -0.87 2.33 -20.78
C MET A 446 -0.10 3.05 -21.90
N GLU A 447 -0.17 4.39 -21.92
CA GLU A 447 0.55 5.23 -22.87
C GLU A 447 1.97 5.58 -22.42
N LEU A 448 2.31 5.25 -21.17
CA LEU A 448 3.59 5.54 -20.56
C LEU A 448 4.71 4.79 -21.30
N LYS A 449 5.55 5.52 -22.00
CA LYS A 449 6.75 4.95 -22.63
C LYS A 449 7.88 4.92 -21.61
N ASP A 450 8.33 3.72 -21.27
CA ASP A 450 9.65 3.52 -20.67
C ASP A 450 10.69 3.57 -21.80
N GLY A 451 11.78 4.32 -21.61
CA GLY A 451 12.90 4.36 -22.55
C GLY A 451 13.72 3.06 -22.55
N ASN A 452 13.54 2.20 -21.54
CA ASN A 452 14.27 0.96 -21.35
C ASN A 452 13.46 -0.26 -21.81
N ASN A 453 13.93 -0.92 -22.88
CA ASN A 453 13.29 -2.12 -23.45
C ASN A 453 13.87 -3.43 -22.91
N VAL A 454 14.07 -3.51 -21.58
CA VAL A 454 14.55 -4.74 -20.93
C VAL A 454 13.52 -5.84 -21.14
N GLN A 455 13.89 -6.86 -21.91
CA GLN A 455 13.01 -7.99 -22.23
C GLN A 455 12.70 -8.83 -20.99
N LEU A 456 11.47 -9.30 -20.93
CA LEU A 456 10.94 -10.13 -19.87
C LEU A 456 10.13 -11.29 -20.46
N THR A 457 10.23 -12.46 -19.86
CA THR A 457 9.32 -13.58 -20.11
C THR A 457 8.47 -13.79 -18.87
N ILE A 458 7.15 -13.85 -19.07
CA ILE A 458 6.19 -14.01 -17.98
C ILE A 458 5.70 -15.45 -17.96
N ASN A 459 5.92 -16.12 -16.83
CA ASN A 459 5.43 -17.48 -16.59
C ASN A 459 3.99 -17.44 -16.03
N PRO A 460 3.00 -18.08 -16.67
CA PRO A 460 1.62 -18.13 -16.17
C PRO A 460 1.46 -18.75 -14.77
N GLU A 461 2.20 -19.83 -14.47
CA GLU A 461 2.17 -20.46 -13.13
C GLU A 461 2.67 -19.48 -12.08
N ARG A 462 3.70 -18.71 -12.45
CA ARG A 462 4.28 -17.68 -11.59
C ARG A 462 3.30 -16.54 -11.30
N LEU A 463 2.53 -16.11 -12.30
CA LEU A 463 1.47 -15.13 -12.11
C LEU A 463 0.44 -15.62 -11.10
N GLU A 464 0.00 -16.87 -11.22
CA GLU A 464 -0.96 -17.47 -10.29
C GLU A 464 -0.42 -17.54 -8.86
N GLU A 465 0.82 -17.99 -8.66
CA GLU A 465 1.46 -18.05 -7.34
C GLU A 465 1.52 -16.67 -6.67
N VAL A 466 1.95 -15.66 -7.43
CA VAL A 466 2.07 -14.28 -6.92
C VAL A 466 0.67 -13.71 -6.61
N ALA A 467 -0.32 -13.95 -7.47
CA ALA A 467 -1.71 -13.56 -7.24
C ALA A 467 -2.26 -14.14 -5.92
N LYS A 468 -2.14 -15.47 -5.73
CA LYS A 468 -2.59 -16.16 -4.51
C LYS A 468 -1.91 -15.61 -3.26
N THR A 469 -0.60 -15.30 -3.36
CA THR A 469 0.16 -14.73 -2.25
C THR A 469 -0.37 -13.37 -1.83
N TYR A 470 -0.54 -12.41 -2.76
CA TYR A 470 -1.07 -11.09 -2.41
C TYR A 470 -2.52 -11.15 -1.93
N ILE A 471 -3.35 -12.02 -2.50
CA ILE A 471 -4.73 -12.24 -2.02
C ILE A 471 -4.73 -12.67 -0.55
N ALA A 472 -3.92 -13.66 -0.18
CA ALA A 472 -3.86 -14.17 1.18
C ALA A 472 -3.41 -13.10 2.19
N VAL A 473 -2.38 -12.33 1.87
CA VAL A 473 -1.84 -11.30 2.78
C VAL A 473 -2.80 -10.10 2.88
N ALA A 474 -3.45 -9.70 1.78
CA ALA A 474 -4.51 -8.69 1.81
C ALA A 474 -5.69 -9.13 2.67
N GLN A 475 -6.12 -10.39 2.54
CA GLN A 475 -7.19 -10.96 3.35
C GLN A 475 -6.81 -11.03 4.84
N ALA A 476 -5.56 -11.34 5.18
CA ALA A 476 -5.08 -11.33 6.55
C ALA A 476 -5.22 -9.95 7.21
N ASN A 477 -4.84 -8.87 6.50
CA ASN A 477 -5.05 -7.50 6.98
C ASN A 477 -6.54 -7.17 7.13
N LEU A 478 -7.37 -7.53 6.16
CA LEU A 478 -8.82 -7.26 6.22
C LEU A 478 -9.49 -8.00 7.38
N ASN A 479 -9.13 -9.27 7.61
CA ASN A 479 -9.62 -10.05 8.75
C ASN A 479 -9.22 -9.39 10.08
N TYR A 480 -7.99 -8.87 10.18
CA TYR A 480 -7.59 -8.08 11.35
C TYR A 480 -8.48 -6.84 11.54
N ILE A 481 -8.75 -6.08 10.47
CA ILE A 481 -9.65 -4.92 10.55
C ILE A 481 -11.05 -5.35 11.00
N ASP A 482 -11.63 -6.36 10.35
CA ASP A 482 -12.99 -6.84 10.59
C ASP A 482 -13.18 -7.41 12.01
N GLN A 483 -12.17 -8.12 12.56
CA GLN A 483 -12.30 -8.80 13.85
C GLN A 483 -12.02 -7.90 15.07
N ILE A 484 -11.33 -6.77 14.89
CA ILE A 484 -10.88 -5.95 16.01
C ILE A 484 -11.38 -4.52 15.90
N PHE A 485 -11.01 -3.83 14.82
CA PHE A 485 -11.32 -2.41 14.67
C PHE A 485 -12.82 -2.19 14.51
N ILE A 486 -13.50 -3.04 13.75
CA ILE A 486 -14.95 -2.90 13.56
C ILE A 486 -15.72 -3.07 14.89
N PRO A 487 -15.54 -4.15 15.67
CA PRO A 487 -16.15 -4.28 16.98
C PRO A 487 -15.78 -3.16 17.97
N ASP A 488 -14.52 -2.75 18.00
CA ASP A 488 -14.07 -1.67 18.90
C ASP A 488 -14.74 -0.34 18.57
N PHE A 489 -14.83 0.00 17.28
CA PHE A 489 -15.52 1.20 16.84
C PHE A 489 -17.02 1.12 17.05
N ALA A 490 -17.64 -0.06 16.90
CA ALA A 490 -19.05 -0.30 17.17
C ALA A 490 -19.38 -0.05 18.65
N ARG A 491 -18.60 -0.65 19.55
CA ARG A 491 -18.70 -0.41 21.00
C ARG A 491 -18.50 1.06 21.36
N SER A 492 -17.45 1.69 20.84
CA SER A 492 -17.14 3.09 21.14
C SER A 492 -18.19 4.06 20.61
N ALA A 493 -18.83 3.77 19.48
CA ALA A 493 -19.86 4.61 18.88
C ALA A 493 -21.29 4.20 19.28
N GLN A 494 -21.44 3.18 20.12
CA GLN A 494 -22.73 2.63 20.57
C GLN A 494 -23.67 2.31 19.38
N THR A 495 -23.13 1.66 18.36
CA THR A 495 -23.84 1.31 17.12
C THR A 495 -23.44 -0.10 16.68
N ASP A 496 -24.14 -0.67 15.69
CA ASP A 496 -23.83 -1.98 15.15
C ASP A 496 -22.62 -1.94 14.19
N GLU A 497 -22.02 -3.11 13.96
CA GLU A 497 -20.83 -3.22 13.11
C GLU A 497 -21.07 -2.86 11.64
N ASP A 498 -22.28 -3.08 11.10
CA ASP A 498 -22.58 -2.79 9.70
C ASP A 498 -22.72 -1.28 9.46
N SER A 499 -23.25 -0.56 10.46
CA SER A 499 -23.22 0.89 10.53
C SER A 499 -21.78 1.42 10.53
N ILE A 500 -20.86 0.79 11.27
CA ILE A 500 -19.43 1.12 11.25
C ILE A 500 -18.81 0.87 9.88
N ARG A 501 -19.01 -0.33 9.29
CA ARG A 501 -18.48 -0.68 7.97
C ARG A 501 -18.94 0.32 6.92
N SER A 502 -20.22 0.65 6.93
CA SER A 502 -20.82 1.64 6.02
C SER A 502 -20.21 3.03 6.22
N ARG A 503 -20.02 3.47 7.47
CA ARG A 503 -19.37 4.75 7.78
C ARG A 503 -17.91 4.80 7.33
N LEU A 504 -17.15 3.72 7.55
CA LEU A 504 -15.76 3.62 7.12
C LEU A 504 -15.65 3.57 5.60
N MET A 505 -16.51 2.82 4.91
CA MET A 505 -16.54 2.83 3.44
C MET A 505 -16.77 4.23 2.91
N ARG A 506 -17.66 5.03 3.53
CA ARG A 506 -17.89 6.44 3.15
C ARG A 506 -16.69 7.34 3.42
N ASN A 507 -16.15 7.30 4.64
CA ASN A 507 -15.25 8.35 5.15
C ASN A 507 -13.76 7.96 5.16
N ASN A 508 -13.42 6.71 4.86
CA ASN A 508 -12.05 6.22 4.86
C ASN A 508 -11.71 5.55 3.51
N ASN A 509 -11.03 6.31 2.64
CA ASN A 509 -10.63 5.84 1.32
C ASN A 509 -9.73 4.58 1.37
N HIS A 510 -8.88 4.44 2.40
CA HIS A 510 -8.06 3.24 2.53
C HIS A 510 -8.91 2.01 2.85
N TYR A 511 -9.87 2.13 3.77
CA TYR A 511 -10.79 1.03 4.06
C TYR A 511 -11.63 0.65 2.84
N LEU A 512 -12.19 1.64 2.15
CA LEU A 512 -12.97 1.44 0.94
C LEU A 512 -12.16 0.72 -0.15
N VAL A 513 -10.97 1.22 -0.48
CA VAL A 513 -10.13 0.61 -1.53
C VAL A 513 -9.69 -0.78 -1.11
N ALA A 514 -9.38 -0.99 0.17
CA ALA A 514 -9.00 -2.31 0.68
C ALA A 514 -10.09 -3.36 0.44
N ILE A 515 -11.34 -3.03 0.75
CA ILE A 515 -12.47 -3.95 0.55
C ILE A 515 -12.79 -4.11 -0.94
N THR A 516 -12.92 -2.98 -1.64
CA THR A 516 -13.46 -2.96 -3.00
C THR A 516 -12.48 -3.50 -4.05
N SER A 517 -11.16 -3.39 -3.82
CA SER A 517 -10.15 -3.87 -4.77
C SER A 517 -9.84 -5.36 -4.62
N LEU A 518 -10.23 -5.99 -3.50
CA LEU A 518 -10.04 -7.43 -3.29
C LEU A 518 -11.28 -8.23 -3.65
N ARG A 519 -12.46 -7.87 -3.12
CA ARG A 519 -13.64 -8.75 -3.14
C ARG A 519 -14.37 -8.76 -4.48
N PHE A 520 -14.66 -7.58 -5.04
CA PHE A 520 -15.51 -7.47 -6.22
C PHE A 520 -14.87 -7.81 -7.57
N PRO A 521 -13.59 -7.47 -7.81
CA PRO A 521 -12.99 -7.66 -9.12
C PRO A 521 -12.74 -9.14 -9.44
N GLN A 522 -12.51 -9.96 -8.41
CA GLN A 522 -12.20 -11.38 -8.58
C GLN A 522 -13.29 -12.13 -9.35
N THR A 523 -14.57 -11.95 -8.98
CA THR A 523 -15.69 -12.61 -9.66
C THR A 523 -15.84 -12.13 -11.09
N ILE A 524 -15.85 -10.80 -11.30
CA ILE A 524 -16.05 -10.19 -12.62
C ILE A 524 -14.94 -10.55 -13.59
N MET A 525 -13.68 -10.61 -13.14
CA MET A 525 -12.55 -10.96 -14.00
C MET A 525 -12.59 -12.43 -14.39
N LYS A 526 -12.95 -13.33 -13.45
CA LYS A 526 -13.16 -14.74 -13.75
C LYS A 526 -14.28 -14.94 -14.78
N GLU A 527 -15.37 -14.19 -14.67
CA GLU A 527 -16.47 -14.23 -15.65
C GLU A 527 -16.05 -13.68 -17.02
N LYS A 528 -15.33 -12.56 -17.08
CA LYS A 528 -14.95 -11.90 -18.35
C LYS A 528 -13.82 -12.61 -19.10
N TRP A 529 -12.83 -13.16 -18.40
CA TRP A 529 -11.62 -13.70 -19.02
C TRP A 529 -11.39 -15.19 -18.76
N GLY A 530 -12.05 -15.77 -17.77
CA GLY A 530 -11.86 -17.14 -17.33
C GLY A 530 -10.93 -17.25 -16.11
N GLU A 531 -11.13 -18.30 -15.31
CA GLU A 531 -10.46 -18.46 -14.02
C GLU A 531 -8.93 -18.64 -14.12
N LYS A 532 -8.47 -19.28 -15.20
CA LYS A 532 -7.03 -19.57 -15.43
C LYS A 532 -6.38 -18.64 -16.46
N ALA A 533 -7.06 -17.58 -16.87
CA ALA A 533 -6.52 -16.63 -17.84
C ALA A 533 -5.40 -15.77 -17.20
N PRO A 534 -4.26 -15.56 -17.87
CA PRO A 534 -3.19 -14.69 -17.36
C PRO A 534 -3.66 -13.29 -16.97
N GLU A 535 -4.63 -12.73 -17.70
CA GLU A 535 -5.22 -11.41 -17.45
C GLU A 535 -5.99 -11.36 -16.13
N THR A 536 -6.67 -12.45 -15.78
CA THR A 536 -7.30 -12.64 -14.48
C THR A 536 -6.25 -12.57 -13.38
N PHE A 537 -5.10 -13.24 -13.54
CA PHE A 537 -4.02 -13.19 -12.54
C PHE A 537 -3.36 -11.82 -12.43
N PHE A 538 -3.11 -11.12 -13.54
CA PHE A 538 -2.59 -9.75 -13.48
C PHE A 538 -3.52 -8.82 -12.71
N ALA A 539 -4.82 -8.90 -12.98
CA ALA A 539 -5.80 -8.05 -12.34
C ALA A 539 -6.02 -8.44 -10.87
N GLN A 540 -5.93 -9.74 -10.53
CA GLN A 540 -5.89 -10.22 -9.15
C GLN A 540 -4.67 -9.69 -8.40
N ILE A 541 -3.47 -9.73 -8.99
CA ILE A 541 -2.26 -9.13 -8.41
C ILE A 541 -2.47 -7.64 -8.17
N ALA A 542 -2.93 -6.91 -9.18
CA ALA A 542 -3.12 -5.47 -9.07
C ALA A 542 -4.15 -5.09 -8.00
N GLY A 543 -5.29 -5.80 -7.94
CA GLY A 543 -6.34 -5.59 -6.96
C GLY A 543 -5.93 -5.96 -5.53
N SER A 544 -5.30 -7.13 -5.37
CA SER A 544 -4.87 -7.63 -4.06
C SER A 544 -3.65 -6.88 -3.51
N MET A 545 -2.69 -6.50 -4.36
CA MET A 545 -1.63 -5.54 -3.99
C MET A 545 -2.25 -4.21 -3.58
N GLY A 546 -3.26 -3.76 -4.32
CA GLY A 546 -4.04 -2.56 -4.03
C GLY A 546 -4.70 -2.59 -2.66
N SER A 547 -5.26 -3.74 -2.33
CA SER A 547 -5.91 -4.00 -1.05
C SER A 547 -4.91 -4.13 0.10
N TYR A 548 -3.80 -4.82 -0.13
CA TYR A 548 -2.74 -5.00 0.87
C TYR A 548 -2.17 -3.65 1.32
N TYR A 549 -1.77 -2.78 0.39
CA TYR A 549 -1.25 -1.46 0.79
C TYR A 549 -2.32 -0.63 1.50
N SER A 550 -3.57 -0.64 1.01
CA SER A 550 -4.64 0.19 1.58
C SER A 550 -5.01 -0.26 2.99
N SER A 551 -5.14 -1.56 3.19
CA SER A 551 -5.41 -2.13 4.51
C SER A 551 -4.23 -1.91 5.46
N SER A 552 -2.98 -2.00 5.00
CA SER A 552 -1.81 -1.65 5.82
C SER A 552 -1.77 -0.17 6.20
N MET A 553 -2.16 0.75 5.30
CA MET A 553 -2.29 2.18 5.64
C MET A 553 -3.38 2.42 6.68
N PHE A 554 -4.51 1.71 6.58
CA PHE A 554 -5.56 1.76 7.60
C PHE A 554 -5.02 1.31 8.96
N LEU A 555 -4.37 0.15 9.02
CA LEU A 555 -3.78 -0.37 10.26
C LEU A 555 -2.71 0.56 10.81
N MET A 556 -1.88 1.16 9.95
CA MET A 556 -0.89 2.15 10.36
C MET A 556 -1.56 3.37 11.00
N HIS A 557 -2.63 3.90 10.39
CA HIS A 557 -3.33 5.07 10.91
C HIS A 557 -3.94 4.82 12.28
N HIS A 558 -4.59 3.67 12.46
CA HIS A 558 -5.39 3.39 13.64
C HIS A 558 -4.63 2.66 14.76
N TYR A 559 -3.66 1.81 14.43
CA TYR A 559 -2.86 1.08 15.42
C TYR A 559 -1.53 1.77 15.72
N SER A 560 -0.73 2.03 14.68
CA SER A 560 0.69 2.33 14.84
C SER A 560 0.93 3.80 15.16
N LEU A 561 0.42 4.70 14.31
CA LEU A 561 0.71 6.12 14.39
C LEU A 561 -0.32 6.92 15.18
N GLY A 562 -1.55 6.40 15.32
CA GLY A 562 -2.65 7.11 15.97
C GLY A 562 -2.99 8.42 15.26
N VAL A 563 -3.18 8.34 13.94
CA VAL A 563 -3.49 9.48 13.06
C VAL A 563 -4.90 9.98 13.38
N ARG A 564 -5.02 11.26 13.73
CA ARG A 564 -6.29 11.97 13.90
C ARG A 564 -6.56 12.84 12.67
N LYS A 565 -7.82 12.88 12.26
CA LYS A 565 -8.27 13.59 11.06
C LYS A 565 -9.35 14.60 11.42
N GLU A 566 -9.28 15.77 10.81
CA GLU A 566 -10.33 16.80 10.78
C GLU A 566 -10.58 17.18 9.32
N GLU A 567 -11.84 17.46 8.95
CA GLU A 567 -12.33 17.89 7.63
C GLU A 567 -11.44 17.56 6.42
N GLY A 568 -11.18 16.27 6.17
CA GLY A 568 -10.49 15.80 4.96
C GLY A 568 -8.96 15.79 5.00
N GLY A 569 -8.34 16.18 6.11
CA GLY A 569 -6.88 16.18 6.32
C GLY A 569 -6.40 15.33 7.50
N VAL A 570 -5.08 15.25 7.67
CA VAL A 570 -4.44 14.74 8.91
C VAL A 570 -4.17 15.93 9.81
N GLU A 571 -4.78 15.95 10.99
CA GLU A 571 -4.64 17.02 11.99
C GLU A 571 -3.40 16.78 12.86
N SER A 572 -3.28 15.56 13.39
CA SER A 572 -2.18 15.19 14.28
C SER A 572 -1.83 13.71 14.20
N VAL A 573 -0.60 13.39 14.60
CA VAL A 573 -0.08 12.03 14.67
C VAL A 573 0.44 11.80 16.08
N LYS A 574 -0.19 10.88 16.82
CA LYS A 574 0.19 10.58 18.21
C LYS A 574 1.65 10.15 18.34
N MET A 575 2.16 9.38 17.38
CA MET A 575 3.55 8.87 17.36
C MET A 575 4.41 9.60 16.33
N GLU A 576 4.49 10.94 16.39
CA GLU A 576 5.18 11.76 15.37
C GLU A 576 6.66 11.38 15.19
N LYS A 577 7.40 11.12 16.28
CA LYS A 577 8.79 10.66 16.19
C LYS A 577 8.93 9.33 15.44
N ALA A 578 7.99 8.41 15.65
CA ALA A 578 7.95 7.16 14.93
C ALA A 578 7.66 7.39 13.43
N LEU A 579 6.74 8.30 13.09
CA LEU A 579 6.46 8.67 11.70
C LEU A 579 7.71 9.20 10.98
N VAL A 580 8.46 10.12 11.60
CA VAL A 580 9.69 10.68 10.99
C VAL A 580 10.70 9.58 10.72
N ASN A 581 10.92 8.68 11.68
CA ASN A 581 11.86 7.58 11.51
C ASN A 581 11.39 6.59 10.44
N MET A 582 10.11 6.22 10.43
CA MET A 582 9.54 5.35 9.40
C MET A 582 9.71 5.96 8.00
N LEU A 583 9.52 7.28 7.87
CA LEU A 583 9.65 8.00 6.61
C LEU A 583 11.08 7.99 6.06
N GLU A 584 12.08 8.21 6.91
CA GLU A 584 13.49 8.14 6.51
C GLU A 584 13.90 6.74 6.03
N HIS A 585 13.41 5.69 6.70
CA HIS A 585 13.75 4.32 6.36
C HIS A 585 12.99 3.81 5.15
N ALA A 586 11.73 4.19 4.98
CA ALA A 586 10.96 3.86 3.80
C ALA A 586 11.64 4.43 2.54
N GLU A 587 12.12 5.69 2.59
CA GLU A 587 12.91 6.28 1.49
C GLU A 587 14.15 5.45 1.15
N LYS A 588 14.95 5.10 2.16
CA LYS A 588 16.16 4.29 1.98
C LYS A 588 15.83 2.89 1.42
N ASN A 589 14.76 2.27 1.90
CA ASN A 589 14.33 0.94 1.46
C ASN A 589 13.91 0.92 -0.01
N VAL A 590 13.24 1.97 -0.50
CA VAL A 590 12.95 2.10 -1.94
C VAL A 590 14.23 2.02 -2.77
N ARG A 591 15.28 2.73 -2.35
CA ARG A 591 16.57 2.73 -3.06
C ARG A 591 17.32 1.39 -2.98
N ILE A 592 17.16 0.64 -1.89
CA ILE A 592 17.69 -0.73 -1.76
C ILE A 592 16.95 -1.68 -2.71
N TYR A 593 15.62 -1.68 -2.70
CA TYR A 593 14.84 -2.53 -3.61
C TYR A 593 15.07 -2.14 -5.08
N ALA A 594 15.20 -0.84 -5.37
CA ALA A 594 15.58 -0.36 -6.70
C ALA A 594 16.98 -0.86 -7.11
N ALA A 595 17.96 -0.88 -6.19
CA ALA A 595 19.28 -1.46 -6.44
C ALA A 595 19.19 -2.96 -6.77
N MET A 596 18.34 -3.70 -6.06
CA MET A 596 18.11 -5.11 -6.34
C MET A 596 17.51 -5.32 -7.74
N VAL A 597 16.50 -4.53 -8.12
CA VAL A 597 15.89 -4.61 -9.46
C VAL A 597 16.89 -4.21 -10.53
N GLN A 598 17.65 -3.13 -10.34
CA GLN A 598 18.63 -2.66 -11.31
C GLN A 598 19.77 -3.67 -11.50
N LYS A 599 20.31 -4.24 -10.41
CA LYS A 599 21.34 -5.29 -10.50
C LYS A 599 20.81 -6.54 -11.19
N THR A 600 19.54 -6.87 -10.95
CA THR A 600 18.93 -8.07 -11.50
C THR A 600 18.56 -7.90 -12.96
N LEU A 601 17.84 -6.84 -13.30
CA LEU A 601 17.16 -6.64 -14.59
C LEU A 601 17.76 -5.51 -15.44
N GLY A 602 18.72 -4.74 -14.91
CA GLY A 602 19.35 -3.64 -15.62
C GLY A 602 18.51 -2.34 -15.67
N THR A 603 17.38 -2.27 -14.99
CA THR A 603 16.52 -1.07 -14.94
C THR A 603 15.83 -0.91 -13.59
N VAL A 604 15.33 0.29 -13.29
CA VAL A 604 14.43 0.54 -12.16
C VAL A 604 13.04 0.87 -12.72
N PRO A 605 11.97 0.21 -12.25
CA PRO A 605 10.62 0.43 -12.77
C PRO A 605 10.21 1.90 -12.73
N VAL A 606 9.68 2.39 -13.85
CA VAL A 606 9.19 3.77 -13.95
C VAL A 606 8.13 4.11 -12.88
N PRO A 607 7.14 3.25 -12.58
CA PRO A 607 6.21 3.51 -11.48
C PRO A 607 6.89 3.66 -10.11
N ALA A 608 7.97 2.91 -9.84
CA ALA A 608 8.72 3.05 -8.60
C ALA A 608 9.44 4.41 -8.52
N ARG A 609 10.08 4.85 -9.62
CA ARG A 609 10.68 6.19 -9.73
C ARG A 609 9.65 7.31 -9.57
N PHE A 610 8.46 7.14 -10.14
CA PHE A 610 7.35 8.09 -10.03
C PHE A 610 6.94 8.27 -8.57
N PHE A 611 6.59 7.18 -7.88
CA PHE A 611 6.17 7.24 -6.48
C PHE A 611 7.31 7.76 -5.57
N TYR A 612 8.56 7.35 -5.81
CA TYR A 612 9.71 7.90 -5.10
C TYR A 612 9.82 9.42 -5.26
N SER A 613 9.71 9.94 -6.48
CA SER A 613 9.82 11.37 -6.77
C SER A 613 8.72 12.19 -6.10
N VAL A 614 7.47 11.70 -6.14
CA VAL A 614 6.34 12.33 -5.44
C VAL A 614 6.56 12.29 -3.92
N GLY A 615 6.99 11.14 -3.38
CA GLY A 615 7.29 10.98 -1.96
C GLY A 615 8.39 11.93 -1.47
N MET A 616 9.46 12.10 -2.25
CA MET A 616 10.55 13.03 -1.93
C MET A 616 10.07 14.48 -1.84
N THR A 617 9.15 14.89 -2.71
CA THR A 617 8.57 16.24 -2.68
C THR A 617 7.69 16.46 -1.44
N MET A 618 6.94 15.43 -1.03
CA MET A 618 6.03 15.50 0.12
C MET A 618 6.77 15.30 1.47
N LYS A 619 7.94 14.67 1.47
CA LYS A 619 8.71 14.32 2.67
C LYS A 619 9.04 15.52 3.56
N SER A 620 9.29 16.69 2.95
CA SER A 620 9.62 17.94 3.65
C SER A 620 8.39 18.78 4.02
N GLY A 621 7.18 18.30 3.72
CA GLY A 621 5.94 19.02 4.00
C GLY A 621 5.49 18.92 5.46
N ASP A 622 4.25 19.36 5.69
CA ASP A 622 3.57 19.21 6.97
C ASP A 622 3.31 17.73 7.32
N THR A 623 2.71 17.48 8.48
CA THR A 623 2.42 16.13 8.98
C THR A 623 1.53 15.33 8.01
N ALA A 624 0.57 15.96 7.34
CA ALA A 624 -0.29 15.29 6.36
C ALA A 624 0.51 14.85 5.14
N LEU A 625 1.39 15.72 4.64
CA LEU A 625 2.28 15.41 3.52
C LEU A 625 3.33 14.35 3.90
N LYS A 626 3.84 14.34 5.13
CA LYS A 626 4.74 13.28 5.63
C LYS A 626 4.06 11.90 5.64
N VAL A 627 2.81 11.82 6.10
CA VAL A 627 2.03 10.56 6.02
C VAL A 627 1.84 10.14 4.57
N LYS A 628 1.58 11.09 3.66
CA LYS A 628 1.43 10.79 2.24
C LYS A 628 2.75 10.37 1.58
N ALA A 629 3.87 10.98 1.98
CA ALA A 629 5.20 10.61 1.50
C ALA A 629 5.55 9.17 1.88
N LEU A 630 5.22 8.75 3.10
CA LEU A 630 5.38 7.37 3.54
C LEU A 630 4.57 6.40 2.68
N GLU A 631 3.30 6.73 2.37
CA GLU A 631 2.47 5.93 1.45
C GLU A 631 3.13 5.79 0.06
N MET A 632 3.72 6.88 -0.46
CA MET A 632 4.41 6.86 -1.74
C MET A 632 5.65 5.97 -1.73
N PHE A 633 6.47 6.01 -0.66
CA PHE A 633 7.63 5.14 -0.54
C PHE A 633 7.25 3.66 -0.40
N TRP A 634 6.15 3.33 0.29
CA TRP A 634 5.64 1.96 0.35
C TRP A 634 5.21 1.47 -1.03
N ARG A 635 4.45 2.29 -1.78
CA ARG A 635 4.07 1.99 -3.16
C ARG A 635 5.30 1.76 -4.05
N ALA A 636 6.32 2.60 -3.95
CA ALA A 636 7.56 2.45 -4.71
C ALA A 636 8.29 1.13 -4.38
N SER A 637 8.40 0.79 -3.10
CA SER A 637 9.04 -0.46 -2.64
C SER A 637 8.29 -1.69 -3.16
N MET A 638 6.96 -1.69 -3.06
CA MET A 638 6.11 -2.79 -3.53
C MET A 638 6.20 -2.98 -5.05
N GLN A 639 6.32 -1.90 -5.83
CA GLN A 639 6.56 -2.00 -7.28
C GLN A 639 7.89 -2.70 -7.59
N CYS A 640 8.97 -2.36 -6.88
CA CYS A 640 10.25 -3.05 -7.03
C CYS A 640 10.17 -4.53 -6.63
N GLN A 641 9.57 -4.84 -5.48
CA GLN A 641 9.38 -6.21 -5.01
C GLN A 641 8.57 -7.05 -6.00
N LEU A 642 7.43 -6.54 -6.47
CA LEU A 642 6.59 -7.24 -7.44
C LEU A 642 7.33 -7.51 -8.76
N THR A 643 8.14 -6.56 -9.22
CA THR A 643 8.98 -6.73 -10.41
C THR A 643 9.96 -7.89 -10.22
N LEU A 644 10.65 -7.93 -9.07
CA LEU A 644 11.56 -9.03 -8.74
C LEU A 644 10.82 -10.37 -8.69
N GLN A 645 9.61 -10.41 -8.13
CA GLN A 645 8.82 -11.64 -8.03
C GLN A 645 8.36 -12.17 -9.38
N LEU A 646 7.92 -11.30 -10.29
CA LEU A 646 7.41 -11.68 -11.60
C LEU A 646 8.52 -11.98 -12.61
N ALA A 647 9.72 -11.44 -12.39
CA ALA A 647 10.88 -11.71 -13.24
C ALA A 647 11.63 -13.00 -12.91
N LYS A 648 11.23 -13.72 -11.84
CA LYS A 648 11.79 -15.04 -11.52
C LYS A 648 11.40 -16.06 -12.57
N LYS A 649 12.36 -16.89 -12.96
CA LYS A 649 12.16 -18.02 -13.87
C LYS A 649 11.63 -19.24 -13.15
#